data_AF-A0A8T4QAR6-F1
#
_entry.id   AF-A0A8T4QAR6-F1
#
_cell.length_a   1.000
_cell.length_b   1.000
_cell.length_c   1.000
_cell.angle_alpha   90.00
_cell.angle_beta   90.00
_cell.angle_gamma   90.00
#
_symmetry.space_group_name_H-M   'P 1'
#
loop_
_entity.id
_entity.type
_entity.pdbx_description
1 polymer ?
#
loop_
_entity_poly.entity_id
_entity_poly.type
_entity_poly.pdbx_seq_one_letter_code
_entity_poly.pdbx_strand_id
1 'polypeptide(L)'
;MVNLNLKSTKDIKVDNSIVNQVVGQEIAVKIIKKAALQRRHVLLIGEPGTGKSMIGLALAELLPKEKLLDTISFNNPNDENQPLIRTVKAGEGREIAMKSNLQGMNAFKNQTIIMFIVVLAVSLIPYWLWSTKQISDIIFAASMITGVMFIVGFMLFLNVGQRANGKVKVPKVIVDNFKRKQAPFYDATGAHAGALLGDVLHDPFQTFYPFTVVTKQGLSDLSQIKLINQIDVLLEKNKNKIMKKHLNNYEAIHLSKNELHILGETNNSISPVEVLSCNRYDYDGEMIKLTTSEDKELIVTPEHKVAINKNNRIKYVEAQNIKKDDEVISKYENILIDEQEIINTYDERQQEQCKFYYQYLNIKQKNPTWGYKRIANAMGQKIGKTRWWHAQRHTPVPIQTANWLKQKGLLPLKIDSPQLSLIAKVLGATFGDGGIFENLNGIFLSSSEKSAVEEFGRDIENIFQLEKYTNSRIIEGGEYGHSWCYKNTNRNVIRFFLALGAPKGNKTTLNLFVPNWVKINSEFEKEFYGSFLGGELGTPIIHKHGNYLTSLEVGITGTLEFKQNRLFFLSQLKNYLSINDVECTSIYEGKTTSPDSLIFRLLIEKKLDNVLYFLINIKINYCKYKVERLYRALGKWTQLKINKYHELTQRGYGAEHAMKTLNLSPNSLYLILNHFGEKAKT
;
A
#
# COMPACT_ATOMS: atom_id res chain seq x y z
N MET A 1 40.40 -37.84 33.96
CA MET A 1 40.88 -37.54 32.60
C MET A 1 41.48 -38.80 32.02
N VAL A 2 40.99 -39.25 30.87
CA VAL A 2 41.58 -40.38 30.15
C VAL A 2 42.80 -39.85 29.40
N ASN A 3 44.00 -40.33 29.73
CA ASN A 3 45.23 -39.99 29.01
C ASN A 3 45.23 -40.73 27.67
N LEU A 4 44.83 -40.03 26.60
CA LEU A 4 44.91 -40.55 25.24
C LEU A 4 46.33 -40.27 24.71
N ASN A 5 47.12 -41.33 24.50
CA ASN A 5 48.42 -41.27 23.81
C ASN A 5 48.20 -40.98 22.31
N LEU A 6 47.97 -39.72 21.96
CA LEU A 6 47.77 -39.26 20.57
C LEU A 6 49.00 -38.45 20.12
N LYS A 7 49.53 -38.76 18.92
CA LYS A 7 50.67 -38.02 18.35
C LYS A 7 50.18 -36.85 17.48
N SER A 8 48.99 -36.97 16.88
CA SER A 8 48.39 -35.93 16.04
C SER A 8 46.86 -35.98 16.09
N THR A 9 46.19 -34.88 15.74
CA THR A 9 44.72 -34.83 15.60
C THR A 9 44.19 -35.73 14.47
N LYS A 10 45.07 -36.19 13.57
CA LYS A 10 44.73 -37.23 12.57
C LYS A 10 44.40 -38.58 13.20
N ASP A 11 44.90 -38.85 14.41
CA ASP A 11 44.67 -40.09 15.13
C ASP A 11 43.28 -40.12 15.81
N ILE A 12 42.55 -39.00 15.80
CA ILE A 12 41.21 -38.85 16.38
C ILE A 12 40.16 -39.18 15.31
N LYS A 13 39.40 -40.25 15.56
CA LYS A 13 38.28 -40.63 14.69
C LYS A 13 37.10 -39.68 14.91
N VAL A 14 36.78 -38.88 13.88
CA VAL A 14 35.60 -37.97 13.88
C VAL A 14 34.38 -38.73 13.36
N ASP A 15 33.23 -38.54 14.01
CA ASP A 15 31.96 -39.14 13.57
C ASP A 15 31.50 -38.51 12.25
N ASN A 16 30.85 -39.29 11.38
CA ASN A 16 30.33 -38.80 10.10
C ASN A 16 29.04 -37.99 10.25
N SER A 17 28.28 -38.19 11.33
CA SER A 17 27.03 -37.46 11.54
C SER A 17 27.25 -36.13 12.26
N ILE A 18 26.72 -35.04 11.71
CA ILE A 18 26.94 -33.67 12.22
C ILE A 18 26.42 -33.54 13.65
N VAL A 19 25.32 -34.24 13.98
CA VAL A 19 24.75 -34.18 15.34
C VAL A 19 25.70 -34.69 16.41
N ASN A 20 26.58 -35.64 16.09
CA ASN A 20 27.56 -36.20 17.02
C ASN A 20 28.89 -35.41 17.05
N GLN A 21 29.06 -34.46 16.12
CA GLN A 21 30.20 -33.53 16.11
C GLN A 21 29.95 -32.26 16.95
N VAL A 22 28.71 -32.05 17.45
CA VAL A 22 28.39 -30.93 18.32
C VAL A 22 28.97 -31.18 19.72
N VAL A 23 29.90 -30.32 20.15
CA VAL A 23 30.64 -30.47 21.42
C VAL A 23 30.03 -29.60 22.53
N GLY A 24 29.86 -30.15 23.73
CA GLY A 24 29.46 -29.41 24.94
C GLY A 24 28.02 -28.89 24.97
N GLN A 25 27.12 -29.48 24.17
CA GLN A 25 25.71 -29.07 24.03
C GLN A 25 24.77 -30.30 24.03
N GLU A 26 24.92 -31.20 25.00
CA GLU A 26 24.22 -32.50 25.03
C GLU A 26 22.70 -32.36 25.10
N ILE A 27 22.22 -31.35 25.84
CA ILE A 27 20.78 -31.06 25.96
C ILE A 27 20.21 -30.60 24.62
N ALA A 28 20.89 -29.69 23.92
CA ALA A 28 20.45 -29.20 22.61
C ALA A 28 20.42 -30.33 21.58
N VAL A 29 21.44 -31.19 21.56
CA VAL A 29 21.50 -32.38 20.70
C VAL A 29 20.31 -33.32 20.98
N LYS A 30 19.98 -33.58 22.24
CA LYS A 30 18.84 -34.42 22.63
C LYS A 30 17.50 -33.82 22.17
N ILE A 31 17.34 -32.50 22.27
CA ILE A 31 16.14 -31.78 21.81
C ILE A 31 16.02 -31.84 20.28
N ILE A 32 17.11 -31.60 19.54
CA ILE A 32 17.12 -31.68 18.08
C ILE A 32 16.76 -33.08 17.59
N LYS A 33 17.31 -34.14 18.19
CA LYS A 33 16.95 -35.53 17.83
C LYS A 33 15.44 -35.78 18.00
N LYS A 34 14.84 -35.28 19.08
CA LYS A 34 13.38 -35.36 19.30
C LYS A 34 12.60 -34.49 18.30
N ALA A 35 13.06 -33.27 18.03
CA ALA A 35 12.40 -32.35 17.12
C ALA A 35 12.40 -32.85 15.68
N ALA A 36 13.49 -33.49 15.23
CA ALA A 36 13.58 -34.15 13.92
C ALA A 36 12.52 -35.25 13.77
N LEU A 37 12.42 -36.14 14.76
CA LEU A 37 11.45 -37.24 14.77
C LEU A 37 10.00 -36.72 14.79
N GLN A 38 9.73 -35.66 15.56
CA GLN A 38 8.38 -35.11 15.74
C GLN A 38 8.02 -33.99 14.75
N ARG A 39 8.94 -33.60 13.85
CA ARG A 39 8.81 -32.45 12.93
C ARG A 39 8.39 -31.16 13.63
N ARG A 40 9.03 -30.85 14.76
CA ARG A 40 8.76 -29.64 15.53
C ARG A 40 9.75 -28.54 15.18
N HIS A 41 9.27 -27.29 15.19
CA HIS A 41 10.13 -26.12 15.12
C HIS A 41 11.00 -26.01 16.38
N VAL A 42 12.22 -25.50 16.22
CA VAL A 42 13.16 -25.32 17.33
C VAL A 42 13.66 -23.88 17.32
N LEU A 43 13.60 -23.24 18.49
CA LEU A 43 14.22 -21.95 18.72
C LEU A 43 15.52 -22.17 19.51
N LEU A 44 16.66 -21.86 18.91
CA LEU A 44 17.98 -21.98 19.53
C LEU A 44 18.41 -20.60 20.06
N ILE A 45 18.59 -20.50 21.37
CA ILE A 45 19.03 -19.26 22.04
C ILE A 45 20.44 -19.47 22.59
N GLY A 46 21.35 -18.56 22.27
CA GLY A 46 22.73 -18.59 22.77
C GLY A 46 23.56 -17.47 22.18
N GLU A 47 24.70 -17.16 22.79
CA GLU A 47 25.63 -16.12 22.35
C GLU A 47 26.13 -16.35 20.91
N PRO A 48 26.54 -15.31 20.16
CA PRO A 48 27.16 -15.47 18.85
C PRO A 48 28.34 -16.46 18.88
N GLY A 49 28.52 -17.27 17.83
CA GLY A 49 29.62 -18.24 17.76
C GLY A 49 29.42 -19.58 18.48
N THR A 50 28.29 -19.79 19.16
CA THR A 50 27.99 -21.02 19.93
C THR A 50 27.51 -22.24 19.11
N GLY A 51 27.65 -22.23 17.78
CA GLY A 51 27.31 -23.39 16.93
C GLY A 51 25.83 -23.56 16.59
N LYS A 52 24.97 -22.54 16.75
CA LYS A 52 23.53 -22.60 16.42
C LYS A 52 23.23 -23.10 14.99
N SER A 53 23.95 -22.60 13.99
CA SER A 53 23.76 -23.03 12.59
C SER A 53 24.18 -24.49 12.37
N MET A 54 25.22 -24.96 13.07
CA MET A 54 25.65 -26.38 13.03
C MET A 54 24.56 -27.31 13.60
N ILE A 55 23.89 -26.88 14.66
CA ILE A 55 22.76 -27.60 15.25
C ILE A 55 21.56 -27.62 14.29
N GLY A 56 21.32 -26.53 13.55
CA GLY A 56 20.31 -26.48 12.47
C GLY A 56 20.63 -27.41 11.30
N LEU A 57 21.90 -27.49 10.88
CA LEU A 57 22.38 -28.45 9.88
C LEU A 57 22.17 -29.89 10.35
N ALA A 58 22.49 -30.19 11.61
CA ALA A 58 22.26 -31.51 12.22
C ALA A 58 20.77 -31.88 12.23
N LEU A 59 19.87 -30.92 12.48
CA LEU A 59 18.43 -31.14 12.39
C LEU A 59 18.01 -31.55 10.96
N ALA A 60 18.51 -30.85 9.94
CA ALA A 60 18.20 -31.15 8.54
C ALA A 60 18.70 -32.54 8.11
N GLU A 61 19.87 -32.96 8.57
CA GLU A 61 20.43 -34.31 8.33
C GLU A 61 19.57 -35.41 8.98
N LEU A 62 19.04 -35.15 10.18
CA LEU A 62 18.23 -36.09 10.95
C LEU A 62 16.79 -36.22 10.48
N LEU A 63 16.29 -35.30 9.65
CA LEU A 63 14.95 -35.39 9.10
C LEU A 63 14.81 -36.69 8.29
N PRO A 64 13.67 -37.38 8.39
CA PRO A 64 13.45 -38.62 7.67
C PRO A 64 13.62 -38.40 6.17
N LYS A 65 14.31 -39.34 5.50
CA LYS A 65 14.52 -39.37 4.04
C LYS A 65 13.21 -39.73 3.32
N GLU A 66 12.18 -38.91 3.46
CA GLU A 66 10.97 -39.03 2.65
C GLU A 66 11.24 -38.60 1.21
N LYS A 67 10.34 -38.99 0.30
CA LYS A 67 10.39 -38.61 -1.12
C LYS A 67 10.30 -37.09 -1.22
N LEU A 68 11.44 -36.44 -1.42
CA LEU A 68 11.50 -35.02 -1.72
C LEU A 68 10.57 -34.71 -2.89
N LEU A 69 9.97 -33.53 -2.87
CA LEU A 69 9.04 -33.08 -3.90
C LEU A 69 9.68 -31.94 -4.70
N ASP A 70 9.41 -31.89 -5.99
CA ASP A 70 9.65 -30.71 -6.82
C ASP A 70 8.38 -29.85 -6.85
N THR A 71 8.55 -28.54 -6.94
CA THR A 71 7.43 -27.59 -7.09
C THR A 71 7.49 -26.94 -8.47
N ILE A 72 6.38 -26.99 -9.21
CA ILE A 72 6.28 -26.51 -10.59
C ILE A 72 5.18 -25.45 -10.68
N SER A 73 5.43 -24.39 -11.44
CA SER A 73 4.47 -23.36 -11.81
C SER A 73 4.03 -23.48 -13.26
N PHE A 74 2.72 -23.51 -13.46
CA PHE A 74 2.05 -23.55 -14.75
C PHE A 74 1.34 -22.22 -15.02
N ASN A 75 1.27 -21.84 -16.29
CA ASN A 75 0.46 -20.70 -16.71
C ASN A 75 -1.03 -21.00 -16.47
N ASN A 76 -1.75 -20.05 -15.89
CA ASN A 76 -3.19 -20.12 -15.71
C ASN A 76 -3.89 -19.40 -16.89
N PRO A 77 -4.72 -20.09 -17.69
CA PRO A 77 -5.41 -19.46 -18.82
C PRO A 77 -6.58 -18.54 -18.40
N ASN A 78 -7.12 -18.70 -17.19
CA ASN A 78 -8.27 -17.92 -16.72
C ASN A 78 -7.84 -16.62 -16.02
N ASP A 79 -6.70 -16.63 -15.32
CA ASP A 79 -6.15 -15.48 -14.63
C ASP A 79 -4.61 -15.52 -14.66
N GLU A 80 -4.02 -14.63 -15.45
CA GLU A 80 -2.56 -14.53 -15.62
C GLU A 80 -1.84 -14.20 -14.29
N ASN A 81 -2.48 -13.47 -13.39
CA ASN A 81 -1.89 -13.04 -12.12
C ASN A 81 -1.93 -14.15 -11.05
N GLN A 82 -2.58 -15.28 -11.33
CA GLN A 82 -2.70 -16.41 -10.42
C GLN A 82 -2.15 -17.70 -11.05
N PRO A 83 -0.81 -17.90 -11.07
CA PRO A 83 -0.21 -19.10 -11.64
C PRO A 83 -0.62 -20.38 -10.89
N LEU A 84 -0.76 -21.49 -11.61
CA LEU A 84 -1.13 -22.78 -11.03
C LEU A 84 0.12 -23.49 -10.49
N ILE A 85 0.16 -23.76 -9.18
CA ILE A 85 1.28 -24.45 -8.53
C ILE A 85 0.94 -25.93 -8.31
N ARG A 86 1.88 -26.83 -8.65
CA ARG A 86 1.77 -28.27 -8.39
C ARG A 86 3.05 -28.84 -7.80
N THR A 87 2.91 -29.83 -6.94
CA THR A 87 4.03 -30.61 -6.40
C THR A 87 4.07 -32.01 -7.04
N VAL A 88 5.27 -32.47 -7.38
CA VAL A 88 5.52 -33.80 -7.96
C VAL A 88 6.71 -34.45 -7.26
N LYS A 89 7.02 -35.72 -7.51
CA LYS A 89 8.19 -36.34 -6.89
C LYS A 89 9.48 -35.73 -7.44
N ALA A 90 10.52 -35.68 -6.61
CA ALA A 90 11.82 -35.15 -7.00
C ALA A 90 12.34 -35.83 -8.29
N GLY A 91 12.65 -35.01 -9.29
CA GLY A 91 13.10 -35.41 -10.62
C GLY A 91 12.00 -35.37 -11.70
N GLU A 92 10.73 -35.61 -11.35
CA GLU A 92 9.61 -35.56 -12.30
C GLU A 92 9.37 -34.11 -12.78
N GLY A 93 9.76 -33.09 -12.01
CA GLY A 93 9.56 -31.69 -12.39
C GLY A 93 10.34 -31.29 -13.65
N ARG A 94 11.60 -31.75 -13.74
CA ARG A 94 12.43 -31.55 -14.94
C ARG A 94 11.87 -32.32 -16.14
N GLU A 95 11.39 -33.54 -15.94
CA GLU A 95 10.78 -34.35 -17.01
C GLU A 95 9.53 -33.70 -17.58
N ILE A 96 8.66 -33.15 -16.72
CA ILE A 96 7.44 -32.45 -17.15
C ILE A 96 7.79 -31.19 -17.96
N ALA A 97 8.72 -30.37 -17.46
CA ALA A 97 9.17 -29.18 -18.18
C ALA A 97 9.80 -29.53 -19.53
N MET A 98 10.61 -30.59 -19.59
CA MET A 98 11.22 -31.09 -20.82
C MET A 98 10.18 -31.66 -21.79
N LYS A 99 9.19 -32.43 -21.30
CA LYS A 99 8.11 -32.98 -22.12
C LYS A 99 7.25 -31.88 -22.72
N SER A 100 6.92 -30.83 -21.96
CA SER A 100 6.18 -29.67 -22.46
C SER A 100 6.98 -28.88 -23.51
N ASN A 101 8.30 -28.72 -23.30
CA ASN A 101 9.21 -28.14 -24.31
C ASN A 101 9.20 -28.97 -25.62
N LEU A 102 9.37 -30.29 -25.51
CA LEU A 102 9.43 -31.19 -26.66
C LEU A 102 8.08 -31.32 -27.39
N GLN A 103 6.96 -31.30 -26.68
CA GLN A 103 5.63 -31.24 -27.29
C GLN A 103 5.44 -29.97 -28.12
N GLY A 104 5.97 -28.84 -27.62
CA GLY A 104 6.02 -27.60 -28.38
C GLY A 104 6.82 -27.71 -29.69
N MET A 105 7.92 -28.48 -29.69
CA MET A 105 8.77 -28.70 -30.87
C MET A 105 8.21 -29.74 -31.85
N ASN A 106 7.60 -30.82 -31.35
CA ASN A 106 7.10 -31.93 -32.18
C ASN A 106 5.89 -31.57 -33.04
N ALA A 107 5.06 -30.62 -32.61
CA ALA A 107 3.97 -30.10 -33.44
C ALA A 107 4.48 -29.52 -34.77
N PHE A 108 5.63 -28.85 -34.76
CA PHE A 108 6.26 -28.29 -35.97
C PHE A 108 6.88 -29.36 -36.87
N LYS A 109 7.38 -30.47 -36.32
CA LYS A 109 8.05 -31.54 -37.09
C LYS A 109 7.07 -32.35 -37.93
N ASN A 110 5.91 -32.71 -37.38
CA ASN A 110 4.87 -33.44 -38.13
C ASN A 110 4.23 -32.58 -39.22
N GLN A 111 4.06 -31.28 -38.97
CA GLN A 111 3.59 -30.34 -39.98
C GLN A 111 4.59 -30.25 -41.14
N THR A 112 5.89 -30.17 -40.87
CA THR A 112 6.95 -30.10 -41.91
C THR A 112 7.01 -31.36 -42.77
N ILE A 113 6.82 -32.56 -42.19
CA ILE A 113 6.78 -33.82 -42.95
C ILE A 113 5.54 -33.90 -43.84
N ILE A 114 4.35 -33.55 -43.32
CA ILE A 114 3.12 -33.49 -44.12
C ILE A 114 3.29 -32.49 -45.28
N MET A 115 3.94 -31.35 -45.04
CA MET A 115 4.23 -30.38 -46.09
C MET A 115 5.13 -30.95 -47.18
N PHE A 116 6.18 -31.68 -46.80
CA PHE A 116 7.07 -32.33 -47.76
C PHE A 116 6.31 -33.34 -48.63
N ILE A 117 5.38 -34.10 -48.04
CA ILE A 117 4.52 -35.04 -48.76
C ILE A 117 3.58 -34.31 -49.73
N VAL A 118 2.95 -33.20 -49.32
CA VAL A 118 2.06 -32.42 -50.20
C VAL A 118 2.83 -31.81 -51.37
N VAL A 119 4.01 -31.22 -51.13
CA VAL A 119 4.86 -30.67 -52.19
C VAL A 119 5.30 -31.77 -53.17
N LEU A 120 5.70 -32.94 -52.65
CA LEU A 120 6.03 -34.09 -53.49
C LEU A 120 4.82 -34.59 -54.29
N ALA A 121 3.63 -34.67 -53.69
CA ALA A 121 2.42 -35.11 -54.37
C ALA A 121 2.02 -34.16 -55.51
N VAL A 122 2.03 -32.85 -55.27
CA VAL A 122 1.72 -31.82 -56.27
C VAL A 122 2.73 -31.85 -57.43
N SER A 123 3.98 -32.23 -57.18
CA SER A 123 5.02 -32.31 -58.20
C SER A 123 5.03 -33.64 -58.96
N LEU A 124 4.81 -34.77 -58.27
CA LEU A 124 4.98 -36.12 -58.83
C LEU A 124 3.69 -36.69 -59.47
N ILE A 125 2.50 -36.35 -58.94
CA ILE A 125 1.24 -36.88 -59.48
C ILE A 125 1.01 -36.44 -60.93
N PRO A 126 1.15 -35.15 -61.28
CA PRO A 126 0.94 -34.74 -62.67
C PRO A 126 2.01 -35.31 -63.62
N TYR A 127 3.25 -35.44 -63.15
CA TYR A 127 4.33 -36.09 -63.92
C TYR A 127 4.01 -37.56 -64.22
N TRP A 128 3.51 -38.30 -63.22
CA TRP A 128 3.11 -39.69 -63.38
C TRP A 128 1.93 -39.87 -64.35
N LEU A 129 0.90 -39.01 -64.25
CA LEU A 129 -0.25 -39.03 -65.16
C LEU A 129 0.14 -38.69 -66.61
N TRP A 130 1.11 -37.79 -66.79
CA TRP A 130 1.64 -37.46 -68.12
C TRP A 130 2.47 -38.63 -68.69
N SER A 131 3.36 -39.22 -67.88
CA SER A 131 4.19 -40.36 -68.31
C SER A 131 3.36 -41.59 -68.71
N THR A 132 2.18 -41.76 -68.13
CA THR A 132 1.22 -42.83 -68.48
C THR A 132 0.26 -42.45 -69.62
N LYS A 133 0.46 -41.28 -70.25
CA LYS A 133 -0.35 -40.71 -71.35
C LYS A 133 -1.84 -40.48 -71.01
N GLN A 134 -2.18 -40.34 -69.73
CA GLN A 134 -3.55 -40.06 -69.30
C GLN A 134 -3.94 -38.58 -69.45
N ILE A 135 -2.95 -37.69 -69.50
CA ILE A 135 -3.13 -36.24 -69.70
C ILE A 135 -2.25 -35.75 -70.86
N SER A 136 -2.69 -34.70 -71.55
CA SER A 136 -1.96 -34.08 -72.67
C SER A 136 -0.85 -33.14 -72.19
N ASP A 137 0.11 -32.84 -73.07
CA ASP A 137 1.25 -31.95 -72.78
C ASP A 137 0.81 -30.57 -72.29
N ILE A 138 -0.31 -30.06 -72.82
CA ILE A 138 -0.91 -28.77 -72.43
C ILE A 138 -1.44 -28.82 -70.99
N ILE A 139 -2.12 -29.92 -70.62
CA ILE A 139 -2.67 -30.13 -69.28
C ILE A 139 -1.53 -30.31 -68.27
N PHE A 140 -0.47 -31.01 -68.66
CA PHE A 140 0.73 -31.16 -67.83
C PHE A 140 1.39 -29.81 -67.54
N ALA A 141 1.66 -29.00 -68.57
CA ALA A 141 2.26 -27.66 -68.40
C ALA A 141 1.39 -26.74 -67.53
N ALA A 142 0.06 -26.75 -67.74
CA ALA A 142 -0.86 -25.98 -66.92
C ALA A 142 -0.84 -26.43 -65.45
N SER A 143 -0.83 -27.74 -65.19
CA SER A 143 -0.79 -28.30 -63.84
C SER A 143 0.50 -27.96 -63.07
N MET A 144 1.64 -27.87 -63.76
CA MET A 144 2.92 -27.46 -63.16
C MET A 144 2.90 -25.99 -62.73
N ILE A 145 2.35 -25.10 -63.56
CA ILE A 145 2.22 -23.67 -63.24
C ILE A 145 1.28 -23.48 -62.05
N THR A 146 0.13 -24.17 -62.04
CA THR A 146 -0.81 -24.13 -60.91
C THR A 146 -0.18 -24.70 -59.64
N GLY A 147 0.61 -25.78 -59.75
CA GLY A 147 1.33 -26.38 -58.63
C GLY A 147 2.36 -25.43 -58.00
N VAL A 148 3.13 -24.72 -58.82
CA VAL A 148 4.11 -23.71 -58.33
C VAL A 148 3.40 -22.55 -57.63
N MET A 149 2.31 -22.02 -58.21
CA MET A 149 1.53 -20.95 -57.56
C MET A 149 0.89 -21.41 -56.25
N PHE A 150 0.42 -22.65 -56.18
CA PHE A 150 -0.10 -23.24 -54.95
C PHE A 150 0.99 -23.35 -53.87
N ILE A 151 2.19 -23.82 -54.21
CA ILE A 151 3.32 -23.92 -53.28
C ILE A 151 3.72 -22.54 -52.74
N VAL A 152 3.83 -21.53 -53.61
CA VAL A 152 4.20 -20.16 -53.22
C VAL A 152 3.12 -19.53 -52.31
N GLY A 153 1.84 -19.63 -52.70
CA GLY A 153 0.73 -19.13 -51.89
C GLY A 153 0.63 -19.83 -50.52
N PHE A 154 0.87 -21.14 -50.50
CA PHE A 154 0.86 -21.93 -49.27
C PHE A 154 2.04 -21.58 -48.36
N MET A 155 3.25 -21.36 -48.89
CA MET A 155 4.41 -20.88 -48.12
C MET A 155 4.17 -19.52 -47.48
N LEU A 156 3.53 -18.58 -48.20
CA LEU A 156 3.20 -17.26 -47.68
C LEU A 156 2.16 -17.34 -46.54
N PHE A 157 1.12 -18.16 -46.70
CA PHE A 157 0.11 -18.38 -45.66
C PHE A 157 0.71 -18.92 -44.35
N LEU A 158 1.70 -19.82 -44.44
CA LEU A 158 2.35 -20.43 -43.28
C LEU A 158 3.30 -19.49 -42.54
N ASN A 159 4.02 -18.63 -43.25
CA ASN A 159 4.87 -17.61 -42.63
C ASN A 159 4.06 -16.62 -41.78
N VAL A 160 2.81 -16.37 -42.17
CA VAL A 160 1.85 -15.58 -41.37
C VAL A 160 1.35 -16.38 -40.17
N GLY A 161 1.04 -17.67 -40.34
CA GLY A 161 0.59 -18.55 -39.25
C GLY A 161 1.65 -18.80 -38.15
N GLN A 162 2.93 -18.88 -38.51
CA GLN A 162 4.03 -19.04 -37.54
C GLN A 162 4.23 -17.80 -36.66
N ARG A 163 3.86 -16.61 -37.14
CA ARG A 163 3.90 -15.37 -36.34
C ARG A 163 2.68 -15.23 -35.40
N ALA A 164 1.57 -15.92 -35.70
CA ALA A 164 0.33 -15.84 -34.95
C ALA A 164 0.25 -16.84 -33.77
N ASN A 165 0.98 -17.95 -33.80
CA ASN A 165 1.02 -18.91 -32.70
C ASN A 165 2.08 -18.52 -31.66
N GLY A 166 1.62 -17.96 -30.55
CA GLY A 166 2.47 -17.53 -29.44
C GLY A 166 3.43 -18.61 -28.93
N LYS A 167 4.55 -18.18 -28.33
CA LYS A 167 5.55 -19.05 -27.71
C LYS A 167 4.85 -20.05 -26.78
N VAL A 168 5.14 -21.33 -26.94
CA VAL A 168 4.63 -22.41 -26.07
C VAL A 168 5.00 -22.05 -24.64
N LYS A 169 3.99 -21.87 -23.79
CA LYS A 169 4.17 -21.48 -22.38
C LYS A 169 4.59 -22.70 -21.57
N VAL A 170 5.89 -22.83 -21.35
CA VAL A 170 6.51 -23.98 -20.69
C VAL A 170 6.44 -23.78 -19.18
N PRO A 171 6.03 -24.81 -18.40
CA PRO A 171 6.01 -24.72 -16.96
C PRO A 171 7.41 -24.55 -16.37
N LYS A 172 7.53 -23.76 -15.31
CA LYS A 172 8.81 -23.48 -14.63
C LYS A 172 8.93 -24.31 -13.36
N VAL A 173 10.06 -24.99 -13.17
CA VAL A 173 10.41 -25.66 -11.91
C VAL A 173 10.91 -24.59 -10.93
N ILE A 174 10.19 -24.38 -9.83
CA ILE A 174 10.51 -23.38 -8.80
C ILE A 174 11.41 -23.98 -7.72
N VAL A 175 11.09 -25.18 -7.26
CA VAL A 175 11.91 -25.93 -6.30
C VAL A 175 12.30 -27.24 -6.94
N ASP A 176 13.61 -27.45 -7.05
CA ASP A 176 14.20 -28.62 -7.70
C ASP A 176 15.03 -29.40 -6.70
N ASN A 177 14.59 -30.62 -6.40
CA ASN A 177 15.24 -31.55 -5.51
C ASN A 177 15.85 -32.74 -6.25
N PHE A 178 16.10 -32.63 -7.56
CA PHE A 178 16.73 -33.67 -8.36
C PHE A 178 18.06 -34.14 -7.77
N LYS A 179 18.24 -35.48 -7.67
CA LYS A 179 19.39 -36.18 -7.07
C LYS A 179 19.67 -35.90 -5.58
N ARG A 180 18.83 -35.13 -4.88
CA ARG A 180 18.99 -34.93 -3.43
C ARG A 180 18.49 -36.14 -2.67
N LYS A 181 19.29 -36.60 -1.70
CA LYS A 181 18.97 -37.76 -0.83
C LYS A 181 18.59 -37.35 0.60
N GLN A 182 18.77 -36.09 0.95
CA GLN A 182 18.53 -35.54 2.29
C GLN A 182 17.75 -34.22 2.15
N ALA A 183 17.04 -33.84 3.22
CA ALA A 183 16.33 -32.57 3.27
C ALA A 183 17.33 -31.40 3.17
N PRO A 184 17.02 -30.37 2.37
CA PRO A 184 17.91 -29.23 2.24
C PRO A 184 17.92 -28.39 3.52
N PHE A 185 19.11 -27.90 3.88
CA PHE A 185 19.26 -26.84 4.86
C PHE A 185 19.41 -25.51 4.11
N TYR A 186 18.48 -24.58 4.36
CA TYR A 186 18.54 -23.22 3.83
C TYR A 186 18.80 -22.26 5.00
N ASP A 187 19.95 -21.58 4.97
CA ASP A 187 20.22 -20.49 5.90
C ASP A 187 19.59 -19.20 5.35
N ALA A 188 18.54 -18.73 6.02
CA ALA A 188 17.83 -17.50 5.67
C ALA A 188 18.13 -16.35 6.65
N THR A 189 19.24 -16.42 7.39
CA THR A 189 19.65 -15.37 8.31
C THR A 189 19.90 -14.07 7.54
N GLY A 190 19.16 -13.01 7.89
CA GLY A 190 19.27 -11.70 7.24
C GLY A 190 18.60 -11.62 5.85
N ALA A 191 17.85 -12.65 5.43
CA ALA A 191 17.10 -12.60 4.18
C ALA A 191 15.97 -11.55 4.24
N HIS A 192 15.85 -10.72 3.19
CA HIS A 192 14.72 -9.81 3.02
C HIS A 192 13.44 -10.57 2.65
N ALA A 193 12.28 -9.92 2.76
CA ALA A 193 10.96 -10.57 2.61
C ALA A 193 10.82 -11.38 1.31
N GLY A 194 11.22 -10.83 0.15
CA GLY A 194 11.14 -11.55 -1.13
C GLY A 194 12.05 -12.78 -1.20
N ALA A 195 13.23 -12.74 -0.60
CA ALA A 195 14.14 -13.89 -0.55
C ALA A 195 13.64 -14.99 0.39
N LEU A 196 12.93 -14.63 1.47
CA LEU A 196 12.40 -15.57 2.46
C LEU A 196 11.05 -16.18 2.06
N LEU A 197 10.14 -15.35 1.54
CA LEU A 197 8.74 -15.69 1.28
C LEU A 197 8.45 -15.98 -0.20
N GLY A 198 9.41 -15.71 -1.09
CA GLY A 198 9.24 -15.73 -2.54
C GLY A 198 8.88 -14.36 -3.09
N ASP A 199 9.29 -14.10 -4.33
CA ASP A 199 9.06 -12.83 -5.03
C ASP A 199 8.66 -13.08 -6.49
N VAL A 200 7.85 -12.19 -7.05
CA VAL A 200 7.50 -12.19 -8.47
C VAL A 200 8.33 -11.11 -9.13
N LEU A 201 9.37 -11.53 -9.85
CA LEU A 201 10.24 -10.59 -10.55
C LEU A 201 9.45 -9.74 -11.53
N HIS A 202 9.61 -8.42 -11.43
CA HIS A 202 9.13 -7.48 -12.43
C HIS A 202 9.77 -7.79 -13.79
N ASP A 203 8.97 -7.68 -14.85
CA ASP A 203 9.46 -7.82 -16.22
C ASP A 203 10.45 -6.69 -16.52
N PRO A 204 11.75 -6.99 -16.71
CA PRO A 204 12.77 -5.95 -16.87
C PRO A 204 12.65 -5.18 -18.19
N PHE A 205 11.80 -5.64 -19.12
CA PHE A 205 11.64 -5.00 -20.42
C PHE A 205 10.54 -3.92 -20.43
N GLN A 206 9.59 -3.97 -19.50
CA GLN A 206 8.58 -2.91 -19.39
C GLN A 206 9.20 -1.63 -18.81
N THR A 207 9.29 -0.57 -19.62
CA THR A 207 9.86 0.71 -19.17
C THR A 207 9.10 1.93 -19.70
N PHE A 208 9.32 3.05 -19.04
CA PHE A 208 8.80 4.38 -19.39
C PHE A 208 9.86 5.18 -20.12
N TYR A 209 9.43 6.16 -20.91
CA TYR A 209 10.33 7.16 -21.47
C TYR A 209 11.03 7.96 -20.36
N PRO A 210 12.34 8.28 -20.46
CA PRO A 210 13.12 8.86 -19.35
C PRO A 210 12.59 10.20 -18.82
N PHE A 211 11.92 10.98 -19.67
CA PHE A 211 11.37 12.28 -19.33
C PHE A 211 9.93 12.23 -18.80
N THR A 212 9.38 11.03 -18.59
CA THR A 212 8.07 10.85 -17.93
C THR A 212 8.09 11.51 -16.55
N VAL A 213 7.01 12.25 -16.25
CA VAL A 213 6.87 12.98 -14.99
C VAL A 213 6.07 12.14 -14.01
N VAL A 214 6.57 12.01 -12.79
CA VAL A 214 5.89 11.37 -11.67
C VAL A 214 5.76 12.35 -10.51
N THR A 215 4.73 12.18 -9.69
CA THR A 215 4.53 13.00 -8.49
C THR A 215 5.19 12.32 -7.30
N LYS A 216 6.28 12.90 -6.82
CA LYS A 216 6.99 12.47 -5.62
C LYS A 216 6.33 13.08 -4.40
N GLN A 217 6.13 12.25 -3.38
CA GLN A 217 5.78 12.72 -2.06
C GLN A 217 7.06 13.17 -1.34
N GLY A 218 7.15 14.46 -1.05
CA GLY A 218 8.12 15.03 -0.13
C GLY A 218 7.59 15.00 1.31
N LEU A 219 8.35 15.56 2.25
CA LEU A 219 7.91 15.64 3.65
C LEU A 219 6.64 16.49 3.74
N SER A 220 6.59 17.69 3.17
CA SER A 220 5.46 18.63 3.30
C SER A 220 4.86 19.07 1.97
N ASP A 221 5.36 18.53 0.86
CA ASP A 221 5.03 18.97 -0.48
C ASP A 221 4.91 17.80 -1.45
N LEU A 222 4.17 18.04 -2.53
CA LEU A 222 4.16 17.18 -3.71
C LEU A 222 5.01 17.86 -4.77
N SER A 223 6.00 17.16 -5.28
CA SER A 223 6.86 17.67 -6.34
C SER A 223 6.72 16.82 -7.59
N GLN A 224 6.56 17.48 -8.73
CA GLN A 224 6.64 16.82 -10.02
C GLN A 224 8.10 16.66 -10.41
N ILE A 225 8.50 15.42 -10.67
CA ILE A 225 9.89 15.07 -11.00
C ILE A 225 9.92 14.24 -12.28
N LYS A 226 10.97 14.45 -13.08
CA LYS A 226 11.27 13.58 -14.23
C LYS A 226 11.93 12.31 -13.72
N LEU A 227 11.54 11.15 -14.27
CA LEU A 227 12.09 9.85 -13.88
C LEU A 227 13.62 9.83 -13.95
N ILE A 228 14.21 10.30 -15.04
CA ILE A 228 15.67 10.29 -15.23
C ILE A 228 16.42 11.00 -14.10
N ASN A 229 16.00 12.22 -13.74
CA ASN A 229 16.63 13.00 -12.68
C ASN A 229 16.62 12.25 -11.34
N GLN A 230 15.50 11.59 -11.01
CA GLN A 230 15.36 10.88 -9.75
C GLN A 230 16.10 9.55 -9.75
N ILE A 231 16.14 8.84 -10.88
CA ILE A 231 16.92 7.61 -11.03
C ILE A 231 18.42 7.90 -10.92
N ASP A 232 18.91 8.96 -11.57
CA ASP A 232 20.31 9.37 -11.50
C ASP A 232 20.75 9.68 -10.07
N VAL A 233 19.95 10.47 -9.34
CA VAL A 233 20.20 10.79 -7.93
C VAL A 233 20.24 9.53 -7.06
N LEU A 234 19.34 8.58 -7.27
CA LEU A 234 19.29 7.35 -6.46
C LEU A 234 20.44 6.40 -6.77
N LEU A 235 20.80 6.25 -8.05
CA LEU A 235 21.95 5.45 -8.47
C LEU A 235 23.25 6.05 -7.96
N GLU A 236 23.39 7.38 -8.00
CA GLU A 236 24.56 8.06 -7.45
C GLU A 236 24.70 7.88 -5.95
N LYS A 237 23.59 8.07 -5.21
CA LYS A 237 23.55 7.85 -3.76
C LYS A 237 23.88 6.40 -3.37
N ASN A 238 23.50 5.44 -4.21
CA ASN A 238 23.65 4.00 -3.95
C ASN A 238 24.71 3.31 -4.84
N LYS A 239 25.75 4.03 -5.29
CA LYS A 239 26.80 3.52 -6.20
C LYS A 239 27.36 2.13 -5.83
N ASN A 240 27.51 1.86 -4.52
CA ASN A 240 28.08 0.60 -4.02
C ASN A 240 27.12 -0.60 -4.05
N LYS A 241 25.83 -0.39 -4.35
CA LYS A 241 24.77 -1.42 -4.36
C LYS A 241 24.18 -1.65 -5.76
N ILE A 242 24.74 -1.03 -6.79
CA ILE A 242 24.21 -1.14 -8.16
C ILE A 242 24.44 -2.56 -8.69
N MET A 243 23.36 -3.21 -9.08
CA MET A 243 23.38 -4.44 -9.85
C MET A 243 23.52 -4.10 -11.32
N LYS A 244 24.58 -4.55 -11.97
CA LYS A 244 24.81 -4.36 -13.41
C LYS A 244 24.70 -5.67 -14.16
N LYS A 245 24.11 -5.63 -15.36
CA LYS A 245 24.19 -6.71 -16.34
C LYS A 245 24.74 -6.17 -17.65
N HIS A 246 25.61 -6.94 -18.29
CA HIS A 246 26.23 -6.55 -19.57
C HIS A 246 25.22 -6.41 -20.71
N LEU A 247 24.10 -7.13 -20.64
CA LEU A 247 23.04 -7.01 -21.64
C LEU A 247 22.34 -5.64 -21.49
N ASN A 248 22.38 -4.84 -22.56
CA ASN A 248 21.71 -3.54 -22.69
C ASN A 248 22.09 -2.51 -21.61
N ASN A 249 23.32 -2.56 -21.09
CA ASN A 249 23.78 -1.64 -20.03
C ASN A 249 22.79 -1.53 -18.85
N TYR A 250 22.16 -2.65 -18.49
CA TYR A 250 21.15 -2.67 -17.45
C TYR A 250 21.77 -2.38 -16.09
N GLU A 251 21.21 -1.39 -15.39
CA GLU A 251 21.56 -0.99 -14.03
C GLU A 251 20.30 -0.99 -13.17
N ALA A 252 20.38 -1.55 -11.96
CA ALA A 252 19.29 -1.53 -11.00
C ALA A 252 19.79 -1.40 -9.56
N ILE A 253 18.95 -0.82 -8.71
CA ILE A 253 19.16 -0.75 -7.26
C ILE A 253 17.89 -1.10 -6.51
N HIS A 254 18.05 -1.77 -5.38
CA HIS A 254 17.01 -1.88 -4.37
C HIS A 254 17.11 -0.70 -3.42
N LEU A 255 15.96 -0.07 -3.14
CA LEU A 255 15.88 1.06 -2.24
C LEU A 255 15.70 0.59 -0.80
N SER A 256 16.21 1.38 0.13
CA SER A 256 15.98 1.16 1.56
C SER A 256 14.54 1.54 1.90
N LYS A 257 14.02 0.98 3.01
CA LYS A 257 12.66 1.27 3.44
C LYS A 257 12.44 2.78 3.61
N ASN A 258 11.31 3.28 3.11
CA ASN A 258 10.91 4.70 3.10
C ASN A 258 11.83 5.67 2.33
N GLU A 259 12.73 5.17 1.47
CA GLU A 259 13.69 6.03 0.76
C GLU A 259 13.04 6.87 -0.35
N LEU A 260 11.99 6.37 -1.00
CA LEU A 260 11.22 7.10 -2.00
C LEU A 260 9.74 6.69 -1.96
N HIS A 261 8.86 7.69 -1.97
CA HIS A 261 7.43 7.51 -2.17
C HIS A 261 6.96 8.32 -3.38
N ILE A 262 6.14 7.69 -4.21
CA ILE A 262 5.47 8.33 -5.35
C ILE A 262 3.96 8.19 -5.17
N LEU A 263 3.18 9.07 -5.76
CA LEU A 263 1.73 8.88 -5.77
C LEU A 263 1.37 7.77 -6.76
N GLY A 264 0.60 6.80 -6.28
CA GLY A 264 0.05 5.70 -7.06
C GLY A 264 -1.40 5.43 -6.68
N GLU A 265 -2.07 4.61 -7.47
CA GLU A 265 -3.41 4.14 -7.16
C GLU A 265 -3.33 2.90 -6.27
N THR A 266 -4.03 2.94 -5.14
CA THR A 266 -4.19 1.82 -4.23
C THR A 266 -5.65 1.72 -3.81
N ASN A 267 -6.26 0.55 -3.98
CA ASN A 267 -7.67 0.29 -3.64
C ASN A 267 -8.63 1.37 -4.18
N ASN A 268 -8.49 1.76 -5.44
CA ASN A 268 -9.27 2.80 -6.13
C ASN A 268 -9.08 4.23 -5.60
N SER A 269 -8.04 4.49 -4.80
CA SER A 269 -7.72 5.80 -4.25
C SER A 269 -6.25 6.15 -4.48
N ILE A 270 -5.96 7.44 -4.65
CA ILE A 270 -4.58 7.91 -4.74
C ILE A 270 -3.98 7.87 -3.34
N SER A 271 -2.82 7.22 -3.21
CA SER A 271 -2.05 7.24 -1.98
C SER A 271 -0.55 7.22 -2.30
N PRO A 272 0.30 7.58 -1.33
CA PRO A 272 1.73 7.36 -1.48
C PRO A 272 2.05 5.86 -1.50
N VAL A 273 2.83 5.46 -2.50
CA VAL A 273 3.34 4.11 -2.69
C VAL A 273 4.85 4.12 -2.54
N GLU A 274 5.35 3.24 -1.66
CA GLU A 274 6.78 3.04 -1.45
C GLU A 274 7.41 2.41 -2.70
N VAL A 275 8.51 3.02 -3.19
CA VAL A 275 9.28 2.49 -4.32
C VAL A 275 10.34 1.52 -3.78
N LEU A 276 10.25 0.26 -4.18
CA LEU A 276 11.14 -0.81 -3.68
C LEU A 276 12.46 -0.91 -4.45
N SER A 277 12.45 -0.54 -5.74
CA SER A 277 13.61 -0.58 -6.61
C SER A 277 13.45 0.36 -7.78
N CYS A 278 14.57 0.77 -8.38
CA CYS A 278 14.58 1.42 -9.68
C CYS A 278 15.65 0.81 -10.58
N ASN A 279 15.39 0.88 -11.89
CA ASN A 279 16.23 0.32 -12.92
C ASN A 279 16.25 1.21 -14.17
N ARG A 280 17.31 1.10 -14.94
CA ARG A 280 17.45 1.68 -16.28
C ARG A 280 18.25 0.75 -17.17
N TYR A 281 18.03 0.84 -18.46
CA TYR A 281 18.78 0.10 -19.46
C TYR A 281 18.65 0.80 -20.82
N ASP A 282 19.55 0.50 -21.73
CA ASP A 282 19.53 1.02 -23.10
C ASP A 282 18.50 0.22 -23.90
N TYR A 283 17.40 0.88 -24.29
CA TYR A 283 16.37 0.30 -25.11
C TYR A 283 16.62 0.63 -26.58
N ASP A 284 16.76 -0.41 -27.41
CA ASP A 284 16.86 -0.31 -28.87
C ASP A 284 15.58 -0.87 -29.50
N GLY A 285 14.63 0.01 -29.81
CA GLY A 285 13.32 -0.35 -30.33
C GLY A 285 12.36 0.83 -30.44
N GLU A 286 11.19 0.60 -31.03
CA GLU A 286 10.12 1.60 -31.13
C GLU A 286 9.30 1.65 -29.83
N MET A 287 9.12 2.86 -29.28
CA MET A 287 8.22 3.09 -28.16
C MET A 287 6.83 3.51 -28.64
N ILE A 288 5.80 3.14 -27.88
CA ILE A 288 4.41 3.53 -28.13
C ILE A 288 4.12 4.83 -27.37
N LYS A 289 3.73 5.87 -28.10
CA LYS A 289 3.17 7.11 -27.54
C LYS A 289 1.64 7.03 -27.54
N LEU A 290 1.06 6.98 -26.36
CA LEU A 290 -0.39 7.08 -26.14
C LEU A 290 -0.74 8.53 -25.82
N THR A 291 -1.77 9.05 -26.49
CA THR A 291 -2.30 10.40 -26.25
C THR A 291 -3.80 10.31 -26.00
N THR A 292 -4.28 10.97 -24.95
CA THR A 292 -5.71 11.02 -24.61
C THR A 292 -6.39 12.23 -25.27
N SER A 293 -7.73 12.28 -25.25
CA SER A 293 -8.51 13.46 -25.67
C SER A 293 -8.31 14.69 -24.79
N GLU A 294 -7.64 14.55 -23.65
CA GLU A 294 -7.27 15.63 -22.73
C GLU A 294 -5.80 16.07 -22.92
N ASP A 295 -5.18 15.70 -24.04
CA ASP A 295 -3.78 15.97 -24.37
C ASP A 295 -2.77 15.43 -23.33
N LYS A 296 -3.17 14.41 -22.55
CA LYS A 296 -2.24 13.67 -21.68
C LYS A 296 -1.44 12.68 -22.52
N GLU A 297 -0.14 12.62 -22.27
CA GLU A 297 0.78 11.76 -23.02
C GLU A 297 1.45 10.72 -22.11
N LEU A 298 1.57 9.49 -22.61
CA LEU A 298 2.33 8.43 -21.99
C LEU A 298 3.17 7.73 -23.05
N ILE A 299 4.48 7.66 -22.85
CA ILE A 299 5.41 7.00 -23.78
C ILE A 299 6.06 5.81 -23.06
N VAL A 300 5.84 4.61 -23.58
CA VAL A 300 6.22 3.34 -22.96
C VAL A 300 6.64 2.30 -24.00
N THR A 301 7.27 1.21 -23.58
CA THR A 301 7.55 0.09 -24.48
C THR A 301 6.28 -0.63 -24.95
N PRO A 302 6.29 -1.30 -26.13
CA PRO A 302 5.12 -1.94 -26.71
C PRO A 302 4.38 -2.93 -25.78
N GLU A 303 5.12 -3.68 -25.00
CA GLU A 303 4.64 -4.69 -24.04
C GLU A 303 4.22 -4.11 -22.68
N HIS A 304 4.45 -2.81 -22.43
CA HIS A 304 4.08 -2.15 -21.19
C HIS A 304 2.57 -2.18 -21.00
N LYS A 305 2.10 -2.76 -19.89
CA LYS A 305 0.66 -2.88 -19.63
C LYS A 305 0.09 -1.57 -19.10
N VAL A 306 -0.89 -1.01 -19.79
CA VAL A 306 -1.63 0.19 -19.40
C VAL A 306 -3.05 -0.19 -19.03
N ALA A 307 -3.58 0.42 -17.97
CA ALA A 307 -4.93 0.16 -17.49
C ALA A 307 -5.96 0.88 -18.39
N ILE A 308 -6.95 0.12 -18.87
CA ILE A 308 -8.10 0.63 -19.61
C ILE A 308 -9.40 0.24 -18.90
N ASN A 309 -10.41 1.10 -18.98
CA ASN A 309 -11.76 0.80 -18.58
C ASN A 309 -12.48 0.09 -19.73
N LYS A 310 -12.91 -1.16 -19.50
CA LYS A 310 -13.69 -1.93 -20.47
C LYS A 310 -14.91 -2.50 -19.77
N ASN A 311 -16.10 -2.01 -20.13
CA ASN A 311 -17.38 -2.41 -19.52
C ASN A 311 -17.41 -2.23 -17.98
N ASN A 312 -16.97 -1.06 -17.48
CA ASN A 312 -16.85 -0.75 -16.05
C ASN A 312 -15.94 -1.70 -15.26
N ARG A 313 -14.95 -2.30 -15.93
CA ARG A 313 -13.90 -3.11 -15.30
C ARG A 313 -12.54 -2.66 -15.77
N ILE A 314 -11.61 -2.55 -14.82
CA ILE A 314 -10.21 -2.26 -15.12
C ILE A 314 -9.60 -3.49 -15.79
N LYS A 315 -9.02 -3.30 -16.97
CA LYS A 315 -8.26 -4.31 -17.69
C LYS A 315 -6.89 -3.75 -18.04
N TYR A 316 -5.83 -4.50 -17.74
CA TYR A 316 -4.48 -4.16 -18.17
C TYR A 316 -4.22 -4.73 -19.57
N VAL A 317 -3.84 -3.86 -20.51
CA VAL A 317 -3.60 -4.20 -21.90
C VAL A 317 -2.22 -3.65 -22.30
N GLU A 318 -1.44 -4.44 -23.02
CA GLU A 318 -0.14 -3.98 -23.57
C GLU A 318 -0.35 -2.74 -24.46
N ALA A 319 0.54 -1.76 -24.38
CA ALA A 319 0.42 -0.50 -25.09
C ALA A 319 0.23 -0.67 -26.61
N GLN A 320 0.91 -1.65 -27.21
CA GLN A 320 0.78 -1.98 -28.64
C GLN A 320 -0.62 -2.47 -29.06
N ASN A 321 -1.42 -2.97 -28.12
CA ASN A 321 -2.74 -3.52 -28.37
C ASN A 321 -3.88 -2.54 -28.07
N ILE A 322 -3.56 -1.34 -27.58
CA ILE A 322 -4.53 -0.28 -27.29
C ILE A 322 -4.97 0.39 -28.59
N LYS A 323 -6.27 0.55 -28.75
CA LYS A 323 -6.88 1.13 -29.96
C LYS A 323 -7.36 2.54 -29.70
N LYS A 324 -7.51 3.30 -30.78
CA LYS A 324 -8.23 4.58 -30.77
C LYS A 324 -9.63 4.33 -30.18
N ASP A 325 -10.03 5.18 -29.23
CA ASP A 325 -11.27 5.12 -28.45
C ASP A 325 -11.30 4.15 -27.25
N ASP A 326 -10.23 3.40 -26.96
CA ASP A 326 -10.13 2.70 -25.66
C ASP A 326 -10.01 3.73 -24.51
N GLU A 327 -10.86 3.59 -23.49
CA GLU A 327 -10.83 4.47 -22.31
C GLU A 327 -9.65 4.14 -21.40
N VAL A 328 -8.51 4.81 -21.58
CA VAL A 328 -7.37 4.67 -20.66
C VAL A 328 -7.75 5.22 -19.29
N ILE A 329 -7.43 4.47 -18.24
CA ILE A 329 -7.59 4.93 -16.85
C ILE A 329 -6.50 5.95 -16.58
N SER A 330 -6.83 7.20 -16.84
CA SER A 330 -5.94 8.34 -16.69
C SER A 330 -6.26 9.11 -15.41
N LYS A 331 -6.68 8.43 -14.32
CA LYS A 331 -7.05 9.00 -13.00
C LYS A 331 -5.87 9.74 -12.34
N TYR A 332 -5.50 10.82 -13.01
CA TYR A 332 -4.92 12.06 -12.57
C TYR A 332 -6.02 13.10 -12.80
N GLU A 333 -7.20 12.83 -12.28
CA GLU A 333 -7.94 13.92 -11.71
C GLU A 333 -7.38 14.00 -10.29
N ASN A 334 -6.78 15.14 -9.92
CA ASN A 334 -6.41 15.44 -8.52
C ASN A 334 -7.64 15.38 -7.59
N ILE A 335 -8.80 14.88 -8.00
CA ILE A 335 -10.08 15.01 -7.34
C ILE A 335 -10.17 13.97 -6.21
N LEU A 336 -10.28 14.47 -4.98
CA LEU A 336 -10.48 13.71 -3.77
C LEU A 336 -11.93 13.31 -3.57
N ILE A 337 -12.84 14.25 -3.81
CA ILE A 337 -14.29 14.03 -3.83
C ILE A 337 -14.92 14.88 -4.93
N ASP A 338 -15.84 14.28 -5.67
CA ASP A 338 -16.69 14.91 -6.65
C ASP A 338 -18.16 14.88 -6.22
N GLU A 339 -19.06 15.18 -7.15
CA GLU A 339 -20.49 15.17 -6.89
C GLU A 339 -21.02 13.78 -6.51
N GLN A 340 -20.51 12.72 -7.11
CA GLN A 340 -20.93 11.36 -6.86
C GLN A 340 -20.63 10.93 -5.43
N GLU A 341 -19.49 11.30 -4.85
CA GLU A 341 -19.21 11.03 -3.43
C GLU A 341 -20.21 11.73 -2.51
N ILE A 342 -20.64 12.96 -2.85
CA ILE A 342 -21.71 13.64 -2.12
C ILE A 342 -23.03 12.88 -2.26
N ILE A 343 -23.40 12.46 -3.47
CA ILE A 343 -24.62 11.68 -3.73
C ILE A 343 -24.62 10.38 -2.92
N ASN A 344 -23.48 9.69 -2.85
CA ASN A 344 -23.30 8.43 -2.13
C ASN A 344 -23.54 8.57 -0.62
N THR A 345 -23.49 9.78 -0.06
CA THR A 345 -23.83 9.98 1.35
C THR A 345 -25.32 9.85 1.64
N TYR A 346 -26.19 9.95 0.64
CA TYR A 346 -27.64 9.87 0.81
C TYR A 346 -28.16 8.44 0.66
N ASP A 347 -29.40 8.20 1.06
CA ASP A 347 -30.03 6.88 0.91
C ASP A 347 -30.22 6.49 -0.57
N GLU A 348 -30.32 5.17 -0.83
CA GLU A 348 -30.42 4.61 -2.17
C GLU A 348 -31.57 5.21 -2.99
N ARG A 349 -32.70 5.53 -2.35
CA ARG A 349 -33.84 6.15 -3.02
C ARG A 349 -33.52 7.55 -3.53
N GLN A 350 -32.74 8.33 -2.80
CA GLN A 350 -32.28 9.65 -3.25
C GLN A 350 -31.19 9.55 -4.33
N GLN A 351 -30.29 8.57 -4.22
CA GLN A 351 -29.30 8.30 -5.28
C GLN A 351 -29.99 7.92 -6.60
N GLU A 352 -31.00 7.05 -6.55
CA GLU A 352 -31.79 6.65 -7.71
C GLU A 352 -32.52 7.84 -8.36
N GLN A 353 -33.05 8.76 -7.55
CA GLN A 353 -33.64 10.00 -8.07
C GLN A 353 -32.63 10.86 -8.83
N CYS A 354 -31.37 10.91 -8.39
CA CYS A 354 -30.31 11.62 -9.11
C CYS A 354 -30.03 10.96 -10.46
N LYS A 355 -29.96 9.62 -10.50
CA LYS A 355 -29.81 8.85 -11.74
C LYS A 355 -30.92 9.15 -12.74
N PHE A 356 -32.18 9.12 -12.30
CA PHE A 356 -33.31 9.45 -13.19
C PHE A 356 -33.30 10.92 -13.63
N TYR A 357 -32.89 11.84 -12.77
CA TYR A 357 -32.74 13.25 -13.15
C TYR A 357 -31.68 13.43 -14.24
N TYR A 358 -30.52 12.80 -14.11
CA TYR A 358 -29.47 12.83 -15.13
C TYR A 358 -29.89 12.16 -16.44
N GLN A 359 -30.59 11.03 -16.37
CA GLN A 359 -31.18 10.39 -17.55
C GLN A 359 -32.17 11.34 -18.26
N TYR A 360 -32.98 12.08 -17.50
CA TYR A 360 -33.90 13.07 -18.04
C TYR A 360 -33.14 14.20 -18.76
N LEU A 361 -32.09 14.76 -18.14
CA LEU A 361 -31.25 15.80 -18.74
C LEU A 361 -30.60 15.32 -20.04
N ASN A 362 -30.02 14.12 -20.06
CA ASN A 362 -29.39 13.55 -21.25
C ASN A 362 -30.39 13.37 -22.40
N ILE A 363 -31.61 12.87 -22.12
CA ILE A 363 -32.64 12.72 -23.16
C ILE A 363 -33.10 14.10 -23.66
N LYS A 364 -33.28 15.07 -22.76
CA LYS A 364 -33.68 16.43 -23.10
C LYS A 364 -32.63 17.15 -23.95
N GLN A 365 -31.35 16.94 -23.66
CA GLN A 365 -30.23 17.49 -24.43
C GLN A 365 -30.17 16.88 -25.83
N LYS A 366 -30.32 15.55 -25.96
CA LYS A 366 -30.37 14.86 -27.26
C LYS A 366 -31.62 15.20 -28.06
N ASN A 367 -32.72 15.56 -27.39
CA ASN A 367 -34.00 15.85 -28.01
C ASN A 367 -34.60 17.19 -27.49
N PRO A 368 -34.04 18.34 -27.90
CA PRO A 368 -34.42 19.64 -27.34
C PRO A 368 -35.91 19.99 -27.49
N THR A 369 -36.56 19.52 -28.56
CA THR A 369 -37.99 19.76 -28.85
C THR A 369 -38.94 18.88 -28.03
N TRP A 370 -38.45 17.82 -27.38
CA TRP A 370 -39.32 16.91 -26.63
C TRP A 370 -39.83 17.55 -25.34
N GLY A 371 -41.17 17.51 -25.15
CA GLY A 371 -41.81 17.89 -23.90
C GLY A 371 -41.68 16.81 -22.82
N TYR A 372 -41.89 17.19 -21.56
CA TYR A 372 -41.70 16.32 -20.39
C TYR A 372 -42.53 15.03 -20.39
N LYS A 373 -43.73 15.04 -21.01
CA LYS A 373 -44.59 13.84 -21.13
C LYS A 373 -43.94 12.77 -22.02
N ARG A 374 -43.40 13.19 -23.17
CA ARG A 374 -42.72 12.30 -24.12
C ARG A 374 -41.46 11.70 -23.51
N ILE A 375 -40.70 12.52 -22.78
CA ILE A 375 -39.49 12.06 -22.07
C ILE A 375 -39.87 11.10 -20.93
N ALA A 376 -40.91 11.38 -20.15
CA ALA A 376 -41.40 10.46 -19.12
C ALA A 376 -41.73 9.07 -19.68
N ASN A 377 -42.47 9.00 -20.79
CA ASN A 377 -42.81 7.74 -21.44
C ASN A 377 -41.55 7.00 -21.93
N ALA A 378 -40.60 7.71 -22.54
CA ALA A 378 -39.33 7.13 -23.00
C ALA A 378 -38.47 6.57 -21.86
N MET A 379 -38.58 7.15 -20.66
CA MET A 379 -37.86 6.71 -19.46
C MET A 379 -38.60 5.65 -18.64
N GLY A 380 -39.88 5.37 -18.95
CA GLY A 380 -40.74 4.56 -18.08
C GLY A 380 -41.03 5.21 -16.72
N GLN A 381 -41.02 6.54 -16.63
CA GLN A 381 -41.17 7.30 -15.38
C GLN A 381 -42.50 8.04 -15.29
N LYS A 382 -42.98 8.27 -14.06
CA LYS A 382 -44.21 9.03 -13.81
C LYS A 382 -44.10 10.47 -14.35
N ILE A 383 -45.04 10.88 -15.19
CA ILE A 383 -45.12 12.22 -15.81
C ILE A 383 -44.98 13.36 -14.80
N GLY A 384 -45.55 13.20 -13.59
CA GLY A 384 -45.46 14.21 -12.54
C GLY A 384 -44.01 14.58 -12.19
N LYS A 385 -43.10 13.59 -12.11
CA LYS A 385 -41.68 13.84 -11.77
C LYS A 385 -40.98 14.63 -12.87
N THR A 386 -41.10 14.19 -14.12
CA THR A 386 -40.46 14.88 -15.26
C THR A 386 -41.05 16.27 -15.49
N ARG A 387 -42.33 16.49 -15.18
CA ARG A 387 -42.95 17.82 -15.21
C ARG A 387 -42.23 18.80 -14.28
N TRP A 388 -41.93 18.39 -13.05
CA TRP A 388 -41.22 19.23 -12.09
C TRP A 388 -39.78 19.54 -12.52
N TRP A 389 -39.07 18.55 -13.10
CA TRP A 389 -37.73 18.75 -13.66
C TRP A 389 -37.75 19.69 -14.86
N HIS A 390 -38.73 19.54 -15.75
CA HIS A 390 -38.88 20.38 -16.93
C HIS A 390 -39.17 21.84 -16.59
N ALA A 391 -39.99 22.08 -15.56
CA ALA A 391 -40.26 23.41 -15.05
C ALA A 391 -39.09 24.00 -14.24
N GLN A 392 -37.97 23.27 -14.10
CA GLN A 392 -36.83 23.64 -13.25
C GLN A 392 -37.20 23.93 -11.78
N ARG A 393 -38.31 23.34 -11.31
CA ARG A 393 -38.88 23.61 -9.99
C ARG A 393 -38.40 22.65 -8.90
N HIS A 394 -37.75 21.55 -9.26
CA HIS A 394 -37.32 20.54 -8.29
C HIS A 394 -36.07 19.76 -8.76
N THR A 395 -34.88 20.22 -8.40
CA THR A 395 -33.65 19.43 -8.54
C THR A 395 -33.56 18.44 -7.37
N PRO A 396 -33.08 17.18 -7.55
CA PRO A 396 -32.85 16.28 -6.42
C PRO A 396 -31.95 16.92 -5.34
N VAL A 397 -32.30 16.72 -4.06
CA VAL A 397 -31.58 17.32 -2.93
C VAL A 397 -30.06 17.03 -2.94
N PRO A 398 -29.59 15.80 -3.22
CA PRO A 398 -28.15 15.54 -3.30
C PRO A 398 -27.43 16.41 -4.34
N ILE A 399 -28.05 16.60 -5.51
CA ILE A 399 -27.53 17.45 -6.59
C ILE A 399 -27.57 18.93 -6.16
N GLN A 400 -28.59 19.37 -5.43
CA GLN A 400 -28.61 20.73 -4.85
C GLN A 400 -27.43 20.95 -3.89
N THR A 401 -27.14 19.97 -3.03
CA THR A 401 -25.99 20.03 -2.12
C THR A 401 -24.67 20.06 -2.88
N ALA A 402 -24.50 19.21 -3.89
CA ALA A 402 -23.32 19.24 -4.75
C ALA A 402 -23.16 20.59 -5.47
N ASN A 403 -24.25 21.16 -6.00
CA ASN A 403 -24.22 22.48 -6.63
C ASN A 403 -23.86 23.60 -5.64
N TRP A 404 -24.36 23.53 -4.41
CA TRP A 404 -23.98 24.50 -3.36
C TRP A 404 -22.48 24.40 -3.04
N LEU A 405 -21.92 23.19 -2.96
CA LEU A 405 -20.48 23.00 -2.74
C LEU A 405 -19.64 23.47 -3.93
N LYS A 406 -20.10 23.25 -5.18
CA LYS A 406 -19.46 23.80 -6.39
C LYS A 406 -19.42 25.33 -6.35
N GLN A 407 -20.52 25.97 -5.94
CA GLN A 407 -20.57 27.44 -5.78
C GLN A 407 -19.60 27.95 -4.71
N LYS A 408 -19.31 27.15 -3.69
CA LYS A 408 -18.30 27.46 -2.66
C LYS A 408 -16.87 27.12 -3.08
N GLY A 409 -16.65 26.61 -4.29
CA GLY A 409 -15.32 26.18 -4.76
C GLY A 409 -14.80 24.93 -4.06
N LEU A 410 -15.69 24.12 -3.46
CA LEU A 410 -15.36 22.91 -2.72
C LEU A 410 -15.63 21.63 -3.51
N LEU A 411 -16.20 21.73 -4.72
CA LEU A 411 -16.34 20.61 -5.65
C LEU A 411 -16.01 21.00 -7.09
N PRO A 412 -15.29 20.13 -7.83
CA PRO A 412 -14.60 18.95 -7.31
C PRO A 412 -13.46 19.36 -6.36
N LEU A 413 -13.35 18.71 -5.20
CA LEU A 413 -12.28 18.99 -4.24
C LEU A 413 -11.02 18.30 -4.72
N LYS A 414 -9.92 19.03 -4.88
CA LYS A 414 -8.68 18.50 -5.45
C LYS A 414 -7.55 18.38 -4.42
N ILE A 415 -6.55 17.54 -4.66
CA ILE A 415 -5.33 17.31 -3.84
C ILE A 415 -4.51 18.58 -3.64
N ASP A 416 -4.60 19.52 -4.59
CA ASP A 416 -3.95 20.83 -4.56
C ASP A 416 -4.89 21.94 -4.04
N SER A 417 -6.10 21.61 -3.57
CA SER A 417 -7.02 22.60 -3.02
C SER A 417 -6.44 23.21 -1.74
N PRO A 418 -6.35 24.56 -1.65
CA PRO A 418 -5.64 25.24 -0.56
C PRO A 418 -6.31 25.04 0.81
N GLN A 419 -7.59 24.67 0.85
CA GLN A 419 -8.33 24.45 2.09
C GLN A 419 -8.05 23.08 2.73
N LEU A 420 -7.30 22.17 2.10
CA LEU A 420 -7.17 20.79 2.56
C LEU A 420 -6.54 20.64 3.94
N SER A 421 -5.55 21.47 4.29
CA SER A 421 -4.96 21.49 5.64
C SER A 421 -6.03 21.82 6.69
N LEU A 422 -6.85 22.85 6.44
CA LEU A 422 -7.95 23.24 7.35
C LEU A 422 -9.07 22.20 7.39
N ILE A 423 -9.40 21.60 6.26
CA ILE A 423 -10.38 20.49 6.17
C ILE A 423 -9.87 19.28 6.97
N ALA A 424 -8.59 18.91 6.85
CA ALA A 424 -7.98 17.83 7.60
C ALA A 424 -8.00 18.12 9.11
N LYS A 425 -7.75 19.37 9.50
CA LYS A 425 -7.85 19.84 10.89
C LYS A 425 -9.25 19.61 11.47
N VAL A 426 -10.30 20.08 10.79
CA VAL A 426 -11.70 19.90 11.23
C VAL A 426 -12.08 18.42 11.22
N LEU A 427 -11.69 17.68 10.17
CA LEU A 427 -11.97 16.27 10.04
C LEU A 427 -11.34 15.45 11.18
N GLY A 428 -10.08 15.70 11.54
CA GLY A 428 -9.40 15.00 12.63
C GLY A 428 -10.12 15.14 13.98
N ALA A 429 -10.71 16.30 14.25
CA ALA A 429 -11.49 16.53 15.47
C ALA A 429 -12.75 15.65 15.53
N THR A 430 -13.31 15.26 14.39
CA THR A 430 -14.48 14.35 14.33
C THR A 430 -14.17 12.93 14.78
N PHE A 431 -12.88 12.54 14.80
CA PHE A 431 -12.44 11.24 15.30
C PHE A 431 -12.21 11.24 16.83
N GLY A 432 -11.94 12.41 17.42
CA GLY A 432 -11.72 12.62 18.86
C GLY A 432 -13.01 12.96 19.60
N ASP A 433 -13.10 14.11 20.29
CA ASP A 433 -14.33 14.51 21.02
C ASP A 433 -15.47 15.04 20.12
N GLY A 434 -15.24 15.20 18.82
CA GLY A 434 -16.23 15.62 17.85
C GLY A 434 -16.93 14.47 17.12
N GLY A 435 -17.74 14.81 16.13
CA GLY A 435 -18.37 13.82 15.25
C GLY A 435 -19.55 14.36 14.46
N ILE A 436 -20.23 13.45 13.76
CA ILE A 436 -21.53 13.70 13.11
C ILE A 436 -22.61 12.87 13.80
N PHE A 437 -23.75 13.48 14.14
CA PHE A 437 -24.87 12.75 14.75
C PHE A 437 -25.50 11.72 13.80
N GLU A 438 -26.07 10.64 14.34
CA GLU A 438 -26.68 9.54 13.58
C GLU A 438 -27.80 9.99 12.65
N ASN A 439 -28.64 10.92 13.10
CA ASN A 439 -29.72 11.53 12.31
C ASN A 439 -29.23 12.70 11.42
N LEU A 440 -27.92 12.87 11.32
CA LEU A 440 -27.21 13.89 10.55
C LEU A 440 -27.64 15.32 10.93
N ASN A 441 -28.18 15.55 12.12
CA ASN A 441 -28.69 16.85 12.52
C ASN A 441 -27.60 17.83 12.98
N GLY A 442 -26.34 17.42 12.97
CA GLY A 442 -25.22 18.29 13.26
C GLY A 442 -23.86 17.62 13.10
N ILE A 443 -22.87 18.43 12.70
CA ILE A 443 -21.45 18.20 12.98
C ILE A 443 -21.11 18.97 14.26
N PHE A 444 -20.33 18.39 15.15
CA PHE A 444 -20.06 18.98 16.46
C PHE A 444 -18.63 18.74 16.96
N LEU A 445 -18.22 19.58 17.91
CA LEU A 445 -17.06 19.37 18.78
C LEU A 445 -17.46 19.71 20.20
N SER A 446 -17.17 18.81 21.14
CA SER A 446 -17.33 19.05 22.58
C SER A 446 -15.96 19.25 23.22
N SER A 447 -15.84 20.20 24.13
CA SER A 447 -14.59 20.45 24.86
C SER A 447 -14.85 21.11 26.20
N SER A 448 -13.96 20.90 27.17
CA SER A 448 -13.91 21.66 28.42
C SER A 448 -13.31 23.07 28.23
N GLU A 449 -13.02 23.48 27.00
CA GLU A 449 -12.48 24.80 26.68
C GLU A 449 -13.36 25.49 25.64
N LYS A 450 -14.03 26.58 26.03
CA LYS A 450 -14.88 27.36 25.11
C LYS A 450 -14.11 27.85 23.87
N SER A 451 -12.86 28.28 24.08
CA SER A 451 -12.00 28.79 23.01
C SER A 451 -11.74 27.75 21.91
N ALA A 452 -11.68 26.46 22.26
CA ALA A 452 -11.49 25.36 21.32
C ALA A 452 -12.71 25.16 20.41
N VAL A 453 -13.92 25.18 20.99
CA VAL A 453 -15.15 25.01 20.19
C VAL A 453 -15.46 26.24 19.33
N GLU A 454 -15.06 27.44 19.79
CA GLU A 454 -15.11 28.68 19.00
C GLU A 454 -14.10 28.66 17.84
N GLU A 455 -12.90 28.11 18.05
CA GLU A 455 -11.92 27.88 16.97
C GLU A 455 -12.42 26.88 15.93
N PHE A 456 -12.96 25.74 16.36
CA PHE A 456 -13.56 24.74 15.46
C PHE A 456 -14.70 25.34 14.61
N GLY A 457 -15.55 26.17 15.22
CA GLY A 457 -16.61 26.87 14.51
C GLY A 457 -16.08 27.84 13.46
N ARG A 458 -15.05 28.63 13.79
CA ARG A 458 -14.39 29.55 12.84
C ARG A 458 -13.74 28.80 11.68
N ASP A 459 -13.14 27.65 11.93
CA ASP A 459 -12.53 26.85 10.88
C ASP A 459 -13.59 26.33 9.89
N ILE A 460 -14.76 25.90 10.37
CA ILE A 460 -15.91 25.57 9.50
C ILE A 460 -16.39 26.81 8.72
N GLU A 461 -16.54 27.96 9.38
CA GLU A 461 -16.94 29.20 8.71
C GLU A 461 -15.97 29.59 7.59
N ASN A 462 -14.66 29.43 7.82
CA ASN A 462 -13.61 29.72 6.85
C ASN A 462 -13.62 28.76 5.66
N ILE A 463 -13.76 27.45 5.90
CA ILE A 463 -13.80 26.44 4.82
C ILE A 463 -14.95 26.73 3.85
N PHE A 464 -16.12 27.05 4.38
CA PHE A 464 -17.35 27.19 3.59
C PHE A 464 -17.71 28.64 3.27
N GLN A 465 -16.85 29.60 3.66
CA GLN A 465 -17.09 31.04 3.52
C GLN A 465 -18.50 31.41 4.02
N LEU A 466 -18.80 31.02 5.25
CA LEU A 466 -20.08 31.28 5.92
C LEU A 466 -19.99 32.55 6.75
N GLU A 467 -21.11 33.25 6.88
CA GLU A 467 -21.24 34.29 7.89
C GLU A 467 -21.17 33.68 9.29
N LYS A 468 -20.64 34.45 10.24
CA LYS A 468 -20.45 34.01 11.61
C LYS A 468 -21.76 33.49 12.20
N TYR A 469 -21.69 32.34 12.85
CA TYR A 469 -22.80 31.63 13.49
C TYR A 469 -23.88 31.07 12.54
N THR A 470 -23.68 31.07 11.22
CA THR A 470 -24.64 30.49 10.27
C THR A 470 -24.95 29.02 10.58
N ASN A 471 -26.23 28.72 10.84
CA ASN A 471 -26.72 27.38 11.21
C ASN A 471 -26.01 26.73 12.40
N SER A 472 -25.33 27.52 13.23
CA SER A 472 -24.50 27.01 14.33
C SER A 472 -24.88 27.61 15.67
N ARG A 473 -24.49 26.91 16.73
CA ARG A 473 -24.65 27.37 18.11
C ARG A 473 -23.61 26.71 19.00
N ILE A 474 -23.26 27.38 20.10
CA ILE A 474 -22.47 26.82 21.19
C ILE A 474 -23.41 26.61 22.36
N ILE A 475 -23.45 25.39 22.88
CA ILE A 475 -24.27 25.01 24.03
C ILE A 475 -23.34 24.73 25.20
N GLU A 476 -23.61 25.33 26.35
CA GLU A 476 -22.96 24.97 27.60
C GLU A 476 -23.69 23.80 28.25
N GLY A 477 -22.94 22.79 28.71
CA GLY A 477 -23.50 21.59 29.32
C GLY A 477 -22.42 20.64 29.83
N GLY A 478 -22.79 19.44 30.27
CA GLY A 478 -21.86 18.41 30.74
C GLY A 478 -22.18 17.91 32.14
N GLU A 479 -22.02 16.61 32.35
CA GLU A 479 -22.41 15.88 33.57
C GLU A 479 -21.59 16.30 34.81
N TYR A 480 -20.42 16.92 34.60
CA TYR A 480 -19.48 17.31 35.66
C TYR A 480 -19.21 18.83 35.75
N GLY A 481 -20.00 19.65 35.06
CA GLY A 481 -19.87 21.11 35.07
C GLY A 481 -18.75 21.66 34.17
N HIS A 482 -19.14 22.56 33.26
CA HIS A 482 -18.31 23.33 32.33
C HIS A 482 -17.68 22.56 31.15
N SER A 483 -18.53 22.04 30.25
CA SER A 483 -18.14 21.77 28.87
C SER A 483 -18.97 22.60 27.89
N TRP A 484 -18.39 22.89 26.72
CA TRP A 484 -19.05 23.57 25.63
C TRP A 484 -19.12 22.64 24.42
N CYS A 485 -20.24 22.68 23.72
CA CYS A 485 -20.46 21.93 22.49
C CYS A 485 -20.80 22.90 21.37
N TYR A 486 -19.90 23.05 20.39
CA TYR A 486 -20.25 23.69 19.12
C TYR A 486 -21.02 22.70 18.26
N LYS A 487 -22.11 23.13 17.66
CA LYS A 487 -22.90 22.35 16.71
C LYS A 487 -23.25 23.18 15.48
N ASN A 488 -22.96 22.67 14.28
CA ASN A 488 -23.44 23.22 13.01
C ASN A 488 -24.45 22.26 12.36
N THR A 489 -25.62 22.79 12.00
CA THR A 489 -26.79 22.04 11.50
C THR A 489 -26.95 22.10 9.97
N ASN A 490 -26.04 22.78 9.26
CA ASN A 490 -26.09 22.90 7.81
C ASN A 490 -25.82 21.53 7.15
N ARG A 491 -26.84 20.97 6.50
CA ARG A 491 -26.76 19.64 5.88
C ARG A 491 -25.69 19.56 4.80
N ASN A 492 -25.39 20.64 4.08
CA ASN A 492 -24.35 20.64 3.06
C ASN A 492 -22.96 20.46 3.67
N VAL A 493 -22.68 21.17 4.78
CA VAL A 493 -21.44 21.01 5.57
C VAL A 493 -21.30 19.59 6.10
N ILE A 494 -22.38 19.05 6.67
CA ILE A 494 -22.40 17.69 7.24
C ILE A 494 -22.13 16.64 6.16
N ARG A 495 -22.80 16.74 5.00
CA ARG A 495 -22.59 15.79 3.90
C ARG A 495 -21.19 15.87 3.30
N PHE A 496 -20.61 17.07 3.23
CA PHE A 496 -19.24 17.25 2.78
C PHE A 496 -18.24 16.48 3.66
N PHE A 497 -18.29 16.67 4.99
CA PHE A 497 -17.40 15.92 5.89
C PHE A 497 -17.69 14.42 5.93
N LEU A 498 -18.96 14.03 5.77
CA LEU A 498 -19.33 12.62 5.66
C LEU A 498 -18.71 11.97 4.41
N ALA A 499 -18.73 12.66 3.26
CA ALA A 499 -18.08 12.19 2.03
C ALA A 499 -16.55 12.09 2.18
N LEU A 500 -15.95 12.95 3.00
CA LEU A 500 -14.52 12.91 3.33
C LEU A 500 -14.14 11.83 4.36
N GLY A 501 -15.12 11.11 4.92
CA GLY A 501 -14.89 9.99 5.85
C GLY A 501 -15.06 10.32 7.33
N ALA A 502 -15.72 11.42 7.69
CA ALA A 502 -16.04 11.72 9.09
C ALA A 502 -16.96 10.63 9.69
N PRO A 503 -16.71 10.14 10.92
CA PRO A 503 -17.53 9.12 11.54
C PRO A 503 -18.92 9.66 11.88
N LYS A 504 -19.94 8.88 11.51
CA LYS A 504 -21.36 9.14 11.77
C LYS A 504 -21.84 8.23 12.89
N GLY A 505 -22.38 8.83 13.96
CA GLY A 505 -22.98 8.09 15.07
C GLY A 505 -21.99 7.65 16.14
N ASN A 506 -22.27 6.50 16.77
CA ASN A 506 -21.46 5.99 17.86
C ASN A 506 -20.13 5.39 17.35
N LYS A 507 -19.03 6.12 17.58
CA LYS A 507 -17.67 5.69 17.22
C LYS A 507 -17.26 4.36 17.83
N THR A 508 -17.89 3.90 18.90
CA THR A 508 -17.58 2.61 19.56
C THR A 508 -18.00 1.40 18.72
N THR A 509 -19.01 1.56 17.86
CA THR A 509 -19.66 0.48 17.10
C THR A 509 -19.47 0.63 15.58
N LEU A 510 -18.43 1.35 15.15
CA LEU A 510 -18.12 1.53 13.73
C LEU A 510 -16.62 1.38 13.47
N ASN A 511 -16.28 1.17 12.19
CA ASN A 511 -14.91 1.19 11.74
C ASN A 511 -14.39 2.64 11.65
N LEU A 512 -13.24 2.89 12.28
CA LEU A 512 -12.49 4.12 12.13
C LEU A 512 -11.39 3.89 11.10
N PHE A 513 -11.32 4.76 10.10
CA PHE A 513 -10.29 4.75 9.08
C PHE A 513 -9.76 6.16 8.87
N VAL A 514 -8.44 6.34 8.92
CA VAL A 514 -7.82 7.58 8.46
C VAL A 514 -7.93 7.62 6.94
N PRO A 515 -8.63 8.61 6.34
CA PRO A 515 -8.79 8.67 4.89
C PRO A 515 -7.43 8.75 4.18
N ASN A 516 -7.27 8.02 3.07
CA ASN A 516 -5.97 7.93 2.38
C ASN A 516 -5.44 9.30 1.92
N TRP A 517 -6.33 10.23 1.59
CA TRP A 517 -5.95 11.56 1.16
C TRP A 517 -5.25 12.38 2.24
N VAL A 518 -5.53 12.11 3.52
CA VAL A 518 -4.84 12.76 4.66
C VAL A 518 -3.35 12.44 4.66
N LYS A 519 -2.96 11.26 4.15
CA LYS A 519 -1.56 10.81 4.11
C LYS A 519 -0.79 11.32 2.89
N ILE A 520 -1.45 12.00 1.95
CA ILE A 520 -0.81 12.50 0.74
C ILE A 520 0.21 13.60 1.06
N ASN A 521 -0.05 14.43 2.07
CA ASN A 521 0.83 15.50 2.51
C ASN A 521 0.98 15.45 4.04
N SER A 522 2.20 15.53 4.57
CA SER A 522 2.38 15.47 6.04
C SER A 522 1.69 16.61 6.77
N GLU A 523 1.46 17.77 6.14
CA GLU A 523 0.72 18.84 6.80
C GLU A 523 -0.74 18.46 7.03
N PHE A 524 -1.36 17.73 6.10
CA PHE A 524 -2.73 17.23 6.28
C PHE A 524 -2.75 16.18 7.41
N GLU A 525 -1.75 15.29 7.42
CA GLU A 525 -1.60 14.27 8.45
C GLU A 525 -1.36 14.88 9.83
N LYS A 526 -0.53 15.93 9.92
CA LYS A 526 -0.27 16.72 11.13
C LYS A 526 -1.52 17.40 11.64
N GLU A 527 -2.30 18.03 10.77
CA GLU A 527 -3.54 18.69 11.16
C GLU A 527 -4.60 17.69 11.65
N PHE A 528 -4.75 16.58 10.92
CA PHE A 528 -5.69 15.52 11.28
C PHE A 528 -5.36 14.91 12.63
N TYR A 529 -4.13 14.39 12.80
CA TYR A 529 -3.74 13.78 14.08
C TYR A 529 -3.61 14.82 15.19
N GLY A 530 -3.23 16.06 14.89
CA GLY A 530 -3.16 17.11 15.90
C GLY A 530 -4.52 17.42 16.51
N SER A 531 -5.59 17.43 15.70
CA SER A 531 -6.96 17.57 16.19
C SER A 531 -7.47 16.33 16.91
N PHE A 532 -7.12 15.14 16.42
CA PHE A 532 -7.45 13.89 17.10
C PHE A 532 -6.82 13.80 18.49
N LEU A 533 -5.52 14.13 18.61
CA LEU A 533 -4.79 14.20 19.87
C LEU A 533 -5.34 15.29 20.79
N GLY A 534 -5.82 16.40 20.24
CA GLY A 534 -6.54 17.43 20.98
C GLY A 534 -7.66 16.85 21.86
N GLY A 535 -8.47 15.95 21.31
CA GLY A 535 -9.52 15.25 22.04
C GLY A 535 -9.02 14.09 22.91
N GLU A 536 -8.16 13.22 22.37
CA GLU A 536 -7.91 11.90 22.99
C GLU A 536 -6.61 11.80 23.81
N LEU A 537 -5.71 12.80 23.75
CA LEU A 537 -4.44 12.72 24.47
C LEU A 537 -4.64 12.86 25.98
N GLY A 538 -4.19 11.85 26.72
CA GLY A 538 -4.00 11.90 28.16
C GLY A 538 -2.77 12.73 28.51
N THR A 539 -2.96 13.80 29.28
CA THR A 539 -1.85 14.69 29.65
C THR A 539 -1.19 14.28 30.98
N PRO A 540 0.15 14.26 31.03
CA PRO A 540 0.88 13.80 32.20
C PRO A 540 0.83 14.82 33.33
N ILE A 541 0.91 14.31 34.55
CA ILE A 541 1.38 15.06 35.71
C ILE A 541 2.63 14.37 36.26
N ILE A 542 3.40 15.10 37.07
CA ILE A 542 4.52 14.50 37.80
C ILE A 542 3.95 13.62 38.91
N HIS A 543 4.40 12.38 38.95
CA HIS A 543 4.01 11.47 40.02
C HIS A 543 4.46 12.00 41.39
N LYS A 544 3.74 11.68 42.46
CA LYS A 544 4.06 12.09 43.85
C LYS A 544 5.51 11.79 44.29
N HIS A 545 6.15 10.79 43.68
CA HIS A 545 7.55 10.44 43.94
C HIS A 545 8.56 11.33 43.20
N GLY A 546 8.12 12.24 42.34
CA GLY A 546 8.97 13.23 41.65
C GLY A 546 9.84 12.69 40.50
N ASN A 547 9.80 11.39 40.21
CA ASN A 547 10.81 10.78 39.33
C ASN A 547 10.32 10.45 37.91
N TYR A 548 9.00 10.40 37.69
CA TYR A 548 8.42 10.01 36.40
C TYR A 548 7.06 10.67 36.17
N LEU A 549 6.61 10.66 34.91
CA LEU A 549 5.30 11.15 34.48
C LEU A 549 4.23 10.06 34.59
N THR A 550 3.01 10.44 34.99
CA THR A 550 1.87 9.51 35.15
C THR A 550 1.38 8.97 33.80
N SER A 551 0.84 9.84 32.95
CA SER A 551 0.06 9.48 31.77
C SER A 551 0.53 10.24 30.53
N LEU A 552 0.97 9.53 29.50
CA LEU A 552 1.14 10.10 28.16
C LEU A 552 0.71 9.02 27.18
N GLU A 553 -0.58 9.02 26.88
CA GLU A 553 -1.24 7.93 26.18
C GLU A 553 -2.45 8.46 25.41
N VAL A 554 -2.83 7.72 24.37
CA VAL A 554 -4.02 8.02 23.57
C VAL A 554 -4.95 6.83 23.66
N GLY A 555 -6.16 7.05 24.19
CA GLY A 555 -7.14 6.01 24.43
C GLY A 555 -8.29 6.06 23.44
N ILE A 556 -8.71 4.93 22.87
CA ILE A 556 -9.96 4.83 22.10
C ILE A 556 -10.76 3.60 22.52
N THR A 557 -12.08 3.70 22.45
CA THR A 557 -13.00 2.62 22.84
C THR A 557 -13.59 1.94 21.59
N GLY A 558 -13.80 0.62 21.67
CA GLY A 558 -14.49 -0.16 20.63
C GLY A 558 -15.18 -1.39 21.22
N THR A 559 -16.26 -1.84 20.60
CA THR A 559 -16.82 -3.17 20.93
C THR A 559 -15.88 -4.28 20.48
N LEU A 560 -16.09 -5.50 21.00
CA LEU A 560 -15.27 -6.67 20.67
C LEU A 560 -15.16 -6.93 19.16
N GLU A 561 -16.22 -6.68 18.40
CA GLU A 561 -16.26 -6.79 16.94
C GLU A 561 -15.23 -5.88 16.25
N PHE A 562 -15.05 -4.66 16.75
CA PHE A 562 -14.16 -3.65 16.16
C PHE A 562 -12.73 -3.67 16.73
N LYS A 563 -12.37 -4.68 17.53
CA LYS A 563 -11.04 -4.79 18.16
C LYS A 563 -9.90 -4.62 17.15
N GLN A 564 -9.94 -5.37 16.04
CA GLN A 564 -8.88 -5.29 15.03
C GLN A 564 -8.81 -3.91 14.35
N ASN A 565 -9.97 -3.28 14.13
CA ASN A 565 -10.02 -1.93 13.57
C ASN A 565 -9.39 -0.89 14.53
N ARG A 566 -9.62 -0.99 15.84
CA ARG A 566 -8.98 -0.09 16.83
C ARG A 566 -7.47 -0.26 16.89
N LEU A 567 -7.00 -1.51 16.89
CA LEU A 567 -5.57 -1.82 16.83
C LEU A 567 -4.94 -1.27 15.56
N PHE A 568 -5.61 -1.45 14.42
CA PHE A 568 -5.17 -0.90 13.13
C PHE A 568 -5.11 0.63 13.17
N PHE A 569 -6.15 1.31 13.63
CA PHE A 569 -6.18 2.77 13.73
C PHE A 569 -5.04 3.32 14.63
N LEU A 570 -4.85 2.73 15.82
CA LEU A 570 -3.74 3.12 16.70
C LEU A 570 -2.36 2.79 16.12
N SER A 571 -2.24 1.75 15.30
CA SER A 571 -0.99 1.45 14.59
C SER A 571 -0.64 2.52 13.55
N GLN A 572 -1.65 3.12 12.90
CA GLN A 572 -1.46 4.25 11.98
C GLN A 572 -0.97 5.48 12.73
N LEU A 573 -1.56 5.80 13.89
CA LEU A 573 -1.09 6.87 14.76
C LEU A 573 0.35 6.59 15.27
N LYS A 574 0.65 5.35 15.68
CA LYS A 574 2.02 4.96 16.07
C LYS A 574 3.02 5.19 14.95
N ASN A 575 2.66 4.88 13.70
CA ASN A 575 3.52 5.11 12.55
C ASN A 575 3.76 6.61 12.32
N TYR A 576 2.69 7.43 12.36
CA TYR A 576 2.81 8.89 12.28
C TYR A 576 3.73 9.46 13.36
N LEU A 577 3.56 9.03 14.61
CA LEU A 577 4.41 9.45 15.72
C LEU A 577 5.88 9.03 15.48
N SER A 578 6.11 7.80 15.02
CA SER A 578 7.46 7.30 14.73
C SER A 578 8.15 8.04 13.59
N ILE A 579 7.42 8.46 12.55
CA ILE A 579 7.95 9.27 11.44
C ILE A 579 8.37 10.66 11.92
N ASN A 580 7.75 11.15 13.00
CA ASN A 580 8.04 12.44 13.63
C ASN A 580 8.94 12.28 14.88
N ASP A 581 9.79 11.24 14.91
CA ASP A 581 10.78 10.96 15.96
C ASP A 581 10.19 10.75 17.37
N VAL A 582 8.95 10.28 17.47
CA VAL A 582 8.30 9.93 18.73
C VAL A 582 8.15 8.42 18.87
N GLU A 583 8.86 7.86 19.84
CA GLU A 583 8.78 6.46 20.26
C GLU A 583 7.47 6.19 21.03
N CYS A 584 6.83 5.08 20.67
CA CYS A 584 5.70 4.50 21.40
C CYS A 584 6.06 3.10 21.88
N THR A 585 5.61 2.72 23.08
CA THR A 585 5.90 1.41 23.66
C THR A 585 4.97 0.33 23.08
N SER A 586 3.77 0.22 23.63
CA SER A 586 2.79 -0.80 23.30
C SER A 586 1.38 -0.23 23.23
N ILE A 587 0.46 -1.02 22.69
CA ILE A 587 -0.97 -0.76 22.77
C ILE A 587 -1.52 -1.65 23.87
N TYR A 588 -1.99 -1.03 24.96
CA TYR A 588 -2.62 -1.73 26.08
C TYR A 588 -4.11 -1.93 25.81
N GLU A 589 -4.62 -3.11 26.13
CA GLU A 589 -6.04 -3.45 26.06
C GLU A 589 -6.62 -3.52 27.48
N GLY A 590 -7.66 -2.74 27.75
CA GLY A 590 -8.34 -2.68 29.03
C GLY A 590 -9.84 -2.90 28.91
N LYS A 591 -10.47 -3.30 30.02
CA LYS A 591 -11.93 -3.36 30.12
C LYS A 591 -12.50 -1.96 30.33
N THR A 592 -13.70 -1.72 29.80
CA THR A 592 -14.48 -0.52 30.12
C THR A 592 -15.55 -0.84 31.16
N THR A 593 -16.35 0.17 31.55
CA THR A 593 -17.53 -0.01 32.40
C THR A 593 -18.63 -0.84 31.73
N SER A 594 -18.68 -0.85 30.39
CA SER A 594 -19.57 -1.71 29.63
C SER A 594 -18.90 -3.06 29.34
N PRO A 595 -19.58 -4.20 29.58
CA PRO A 595 -19.02 -5.53 29.38
C PRO A 595 -18.68 -5.83 27.91
N ASP A 596 -19.37 -5.17 26.97
CA ASP A 596 -19.24 -5.44 25.53
C ASP A 596 -18.20 -4.53 24.83
N SER A 597 -17.54 -3.65 25.58
CA SER A 597 -16.52 -2.73 25.03
C SER A 597 -15.18 -2.77 25.77
N LEU A 598 -14.14 -2.55 24.97
CA LEU A 598 -12.75 -2.48 25.40
C LEU A 598 -12.18 -1.09 25.12
N ILE A 599 -11.24 -0.67 25.94
CA ILE A 599 -10.43 0.52 25.72
C ILE A 599 -9.03 0.10 25.28
N PHE A 600 -8.55 0.71 24.20
CA PHE A 600 -7.24 0.50 23.63
C PHE A 600 -6.41 1.76 23.85
N ARG A 601 -5.26 1.64 24.49
CA ARG A 601 -4.39 2.77 24.83
C ARG A 601 -3.04 2.64 24.14
N LEU A 602 -2.73 3.54 23.23
CA LEU A 602 -1.38 3.69 22.71
C LEU A 602 -0.53 4.45 23.73
N LEU A 603 0.49 3.79 24.27
CA LEU A 603 1.40 4.35 25.26
C LEU A 603 2.59 5.02 24.58
N ILE A 604 2.77 6.32 24.79
CA ILE A 604 3.93 7.07 24.29
C ILE A 604 5.07 6.90 25.31
N GLU A 605 6.29 6.67 24.82
CA GLU A 605 7.45 6.45 25.69
C GLU A 605 7.74 7.70 26.54
N LYS A 606 7.94 7.51 27.85
CA LYS A 606 8.09 8.58 28.83
C LYS A 606 9.56 8.77 29.19
N LYS A 607 10.43 8.77 28.18
CA LYS A 607 11.81 9.26 28.29
C LYS A 607 11.82 10.76 28.02
N LEU A 608 12.75 11.49 28.65
CA LEU A 608 12.74 12.94 28.54
C LEU A 608 12.93 13.44 27.10
N ASP A 609 13.89 12.87 26.37
CA ASP A 609 14.10 13.18 24.94
C ASP A 609 12.84 12.93 24.11
N ASN A 610 12.19 11.79 24.33
CA ASN A 610 10.99 11.44 23.58
C ASN A 610 9.82 12.40 23.85
N VAL A 611 9.65 12.83 25.10
CA VAL A 611 8.63 13.82 25.48
C VAL A 611 8.96 15.20 24.91
N LEU A 612 10.25 15.56 24.81
CA LEU A 612 10.70 16.77 24.14
C LEU A 612 10.41 16.72 22.63
N TYR A 613 10.78 15.62 21.95
CA TYR A 613 10.45 15.42 20.54
C TYR A 613 8.95 15.46 20.29
N PHE A 614 8.15 14.84 21.17
CA PHE A 614 6.69 14.93 21.08
C PHE A 614 6.20 16.37 21.11
N LEU A 615 6.68 17.19 22.02
CA LEU A 615 6.26 18.59 22.12
C LEU A 615 6.71 19.46 20.94
N ILE A 616 7.88 19.17 20.37
CA ILE A 616 8.44 19.96 19.26
C ILE A 616 7.80 19.55 17.93
N ASN A 617 7.62 18.25 17.71
CA ASN A 617 7.26 17.71 16.41
C ASN A 617 5.76 17.46 16.25
N ILE A 618 5.00 17.32 17.34
CA ILE A 618 3.58 16.94 17.29
C ILE A 618 2.67 18.13 17.60
N LYS A 619 1.84 18.47 16.62
CA LYS A 619 0.79 19.48 16.76
C LYS A 619 -0.33 18.97 17.66
N ILE A 620 -0.95 19.86 18.44
CA ILE A 620 -2.17 19.59 19.22
C ILE A 620 -3.14 20.74 18.96
N ASN A 621 -4.25 20.43 18.28
CA ASN A 621 -5.26 21.41 17.90
C ASN A 621 -6.46 21.37 18.85
N TYR A 622 -7.25 22.45 18.88
CA TYR A 622 -8.50 22.55 19.66
C TYR A 622 -8.36 22.20 21.15
N CYS A 623 -7.18 22.39 21.75
CA CYS A 623 -6.95 22.03 23.14
C CYS A 623 -5.71 22.72 23.74
N LYS A 624 -5.84 24.01 24.06
CA LYS A 624 -4.69 24.80 24.57
C LYS A 624 -4.29 24.36 25.97
N TYR A 625 -5.28 24.03 26.81
CA TYR A 625 -4.99 23.63 28.19
C TYR A 625 -4.14 22.34 28.27
N LYS A 626 -4.32 21.39 27.33
CA LYS A 626 -3.51 20.15 27.32
C LYS A 626 -2.05 20.46 26.98
N VAL A 627 -1.83 21.35 26.00
CA VAL A 627 -0.51 21.85 25.63
C VAL A 627 0.15 22.53 26.83
N GLU A 628 -0.54 23.44 27.50
CA GLU A 628 0.00 24.11 28.69
C GLU A 628 0.31 23.13 29.83
N ARG A 629 -0.56 22.14 30.08
CA ARG A 629 -0.32 21.10 31.09
C ARG A 629 0.91 20.28 30.78
N LEU A 630 1.12 19.91 29.51
CA LEU A 630 2.33 19.20 29.07
C LEU A 630 3.58 20.05 29.31
N TYR A 631 3.58 21.33 28.90
CA TYR A 631 4.71 22.23 29.13
C TYR A 631 5.01 22.41 30.63
N ARG A 632 3.98 22.60 31.47
CA ARG A 632 4.15 22.72 32.94
C ARG A 632 4.69 21.42 33.55
N ALA A 633 4.19 20.27 33.13
CA ALA A 633 4.65 18.97 33.61
C ALA A 633 6.11 18.73 33.22
N LEU A 634 6.47 19.01 31.97
CA LEU A 634 7.84 18.87 31.49
C LEU A 634 8.81 19.83 32.17
N GLY A 635 8.44 21.11 32.33
CA GLY A 635 9.29 22.11 32.98
C GLY A 635 9.60 21.73 34.42
N LYS A 636 8.57 21.33 35.19
CA LYS A 636 8.77 20.83 36.56
C LYS A 636 9.62 19.55 36.59
N TRP A 637 9.42 18.62 35.64
CA TRP A 637 10.15 17.34 35.62
C TRP A 637 11.62 17.55 35.26
N THR A 638 11.87 18.48 34.34
CA THR A 638 13.21 18.95 33.96
C THR A 638 13.93 19.57 35.15
N GLN A 639 13.27 20.48 35.88
CA GLN A 639 13.87 21.10 37.08
C GLN A 639 14.23 20.07 38.16
N LEU A 640 13.39 19.06 38.38
CA LEU A 640 13.69 17.98 39.32
C LEU A 640 14.93 17.18 38.90
N LYS A 641 15.12 16.96 37.59
CA LYS A 641 16.30 16.28 37.05
C LYS A 641 17.56 17.16 37.15
N ILE A 642 17.47 18.47 36.91
CA ILE A 642 18.56 19.43 37.13
C ILE A 642 19.03 19.38 38.59
N ASN A 643 18.10 19.54 39.53
CA ASN A 643 18.42 19.59 40.95
C ASN A 643 19.09 18.30 41.41
N LYS A 644 18.58 17.14 40.98
CA LYS A 644 19.21 15.84 41.28
C LYS A 644 20.56 15.64 40.61
N TYR A 645 20.74 16.14 39.38
CA TYR A 645 22.03 16.08 38.71
C TYR A 645 23.08 16.86 39.51
N HIS A 646 22.76 18.09 39.94
CA HIS A 646 23.64 18.87 40.80
C HIS A 646 23.91 18.19 42.14
N GLU A 647 22.90 17.64 42.81
CA GLU A 647 23.06 16.87 44.05
C GLU A 647 24.03 15.69 43.89
N LEU A 648 23.90 14.91 42.80
CA LEU A 648 24.80 13.78 42.51
C LEU A 648 26.23 14.25 42.23
N THR A 649 26.40 15.31 41.44
CA THR A 649 27.74 15.86 41.17
C THR A 649 28.41 16.42 42.43
N GLN A 650 27.65 17.07 43.32
CA GLN A 650 28.14 17.56 44.62
C GLN A 650 28.56 16.42 45.55
N ARG A 651 27.92 15.26 45.45
CA ARG A 651 28.30 14.03 46.18
C ARG A 651 29.50 13.30 45.56
N GLY A 652 30.13 13.86 44.52
CA GLY A 652 31.32 13.29 43.87
C GLY A 652 31.03 12.25 42.80
N TYR A 653 29.76 12.05 42.41
CA TYR A 653 29.44 11.16 41.29
C TYR A 653 29.75 11.84 39.95
N GLY A 654 30.39 11.10 39.04
CA GLY A 654 30.65 11.58 37.68
C GLY A 654 29.38 11.75 36.84
N ALA A 655 29.48 12.56 35.78
CA ALA A 655 28.35 12.89 34.89
C ALA A 655 27.69 11.64 34.27
N GLU A 656 28.48 10.62 33.90
CA GLU A 656 27.98 9.37 33.35
C GLU A 656 27.12 8.59 34.36
N HIS A 657 27.55 8.54 35.62
CA HIS A 657 26.78 7.91 36.69
C HIS A 657 25.48 8.67 36.95
N ALA A 658 25.54 10.00 36.98
CA ALA A 658 24.36 10.85 37.17
C ALA A 658 23.36 10.70 36.02
N MET A 659 23.82 10.66 34.77
CA MET A 659 23.00 10.42 33.59
C MET A 659 22.29 9.08 33.64
N LYS A 660 23.02 8.00 33.96
CA LYS A 660 22.45 6.65 34.08
C LYS A 660 21.39 6.59 35.18
N THR A 661 21.66 7.23 36.32
CA THR A 661 20.73 7.29 37.46
C THR A 661 19.46 8.06 37.12
N LEU A 662 19.58 9.13 36.35
CA LEU A 662 18.46 9.99 35.96
C LEU A 662 17.77 9.55 34.67
N ASN A 663 18.24 8.49 34.01
CA ASN A 663 17.78 8.07 32.68
C ASN A 663 17.81 9.24 31.68
N LEU A 664 18.99 9.85 31.53
CA LEU A 664 19.28 10.94 30.61
C LEU A 664 20.26 10.47 29.54
N SER A 665 19.96 10.79 28.28
CA SER A 665 20.95 10.78 27.19
C SER A 665 21.89 11.99 27.29
N PRO A 666 23.05 11.96 26.60
CA PRO A 666 23.91 13.15 26.47
C PRO A 666 23.16 14.39 25.95
N ASN A 667 22.27 14.19 24.96
CA ASN A 667 21.47 15.26 24.38
C ASN A 667 20.46 15.83 25.39
N SER A 668 19.71 14.97 26.10
CA SER A 668 18.80 15.44 27.15
C SER A 668 19.54 16.21 28.23
N LEU A 669 20.70 15.73 28.68
CA LEU A 669 21.48 16.43 29.70
C LEU A 669 21.91 17.81 29.21
N TYR A 670 22.43 17.90 27.98
CA TYR A 670 22.79 19.16 27.35
C TYR A 670 21.60 20.14 27.29
N LEU A 671 20.45 19.67 26.78
CA LEU A 671 19.25 20.50 26.66
C LEU A 671 18.75 21.00 28.01
N ILE A 672 18.70 20.11 28.99
CA ILE A 672 18.25 20.45 30.34
C ILE A 672 19.18 21.49 30.99
N LEU A 673 20.50 21.30 30.92
CA LEU A 673 21.46 22.19 31.59
C LEU A 673 21.55 23.56 30.88
N ASN A 674 21.49 23.59 29.55
CA ASN A 674 21.76 24.81 28.77
C ASN A 674 20.51 25.56 28.33
N HIS A 675 19.33 24.93 28.27
CA HIS A 675 18.09 25.59 27.80
C HIS A 675 17.02 25.69 28.87
N PHE A 676 17.11 24.87 29.92
CA PHE A 676 16.19 24.91 31.07
C PHE A 676 16.90 25.27 32.39
N GLY A 677 18.24 25.30 32.42
CA GLY A 677 19.04 25.56 33.63
C GLY A 677 19.33 27.03 33.93
N GLU A 678 19.26 27.93 32.94
CA GLU A 678 19.55 29.36 33.16
C GLU A 678 18.30 30.17 33.51
N LYS A 679 17.80 29.99 34.74
CA LYS A 679 17.04 31.00 35.51
C LYS A 679 17.28 30.80 37.01
N ALA A 680 18.54 30.82 37.42
CA ALA A 680 18.93 30.85 38.84
C ALA A 680 20.15 31.74 39.15
N LYS A 681 20.54 32.65 38.24
CA LYS A 681 21.52 33.71 38.50
C LYS A 681 21.18 34.99 37.74
N THR A 682 20.18 35.72 38.24
CA THR A 682 20.06 37.20 38.29
C THR A 682 18.83 37.52 39.12
#